data_AF-A0AAE3ZVR9-F1
#
_entry.id   AF-A0AAE3ZVR9-F1
#
_cell.length_a   1.000
_cell.length_b   1.000
_cell.length_c   1.000
_cell.angle_alpha   90.00
_cell.angle_beta   90.00
_cell.angle_gamma   90.00
#
_symmetry.space_group_name_H-M   'P 1'
#
loop_
_entity.id
_entity.type
_entity.pdbx_description
1 polymer ?
#
loop_
_entity_poly.entity_id
_entity_poly.type
_entity_poly.pdbx_seq_one_letter_code
_entity_poly.pdbx_strand_id
1 'polypeptide(L)'
;MAAITAAGPIAVHDHTDHHEPGRALAAGAAAALPGGFREQIVFSGLNQPMNIEFAPDGRVFVAEKAGLVKVFDSLADPTPAVFADLTANVHNLHDRGLLGLALHPQFPAVPDVYVLYAYDAPPGRTAPYWHDSCANVGGNVGGRCVVTSRLSRLNASGAETVLIQDWCQQYPSHSIGDLHFGADGMLYASAGDGANYSVTDYGQLGNPVNPCADPPGGAMAPPGAEGGALRSQDVRTLGDATGLDGTVIRLNPATGAGAGGNPLSASPDANARRIVAYGLRNPFRFAIRPGTSEVWLGDVGWNTWEEVNRVTNPGSGPVNFGWPCFEGGARQGGYDGANLTLCENLYTAGGQTAPFYAYAHTGSVVSGDTCPTGGSSVSGAAFYPPGGGDYPAAYNGAFFFADYSRDCIWVMPPATPGGAPDPAGRRIFVSQAANPVDLAIGPGGDLYYADAGGTVRRIRYFGGNQPPSAVAFASPTSGAAPLTVAFDATGSSDPDPSDHGLLRYAWDFTDDGTVDATTPTASYTYPDGRPYTARLTVTDSLDAVDTVTVAISSGNAPPAPVIDTPGGQPDFAVGDSVSFTGHATDPQQGTLPASALRWRLLQHHCYTVDSCHVHVAQEWNGVSGATFPAPDHDYPSYLELELTATDAGGLSVSTTRRLNPRTVELTFATGPPGLQLTVGSTVRTTPFTVTVIQGSANTVSAVTPQAGYGFAAWSDGGAQTHVITAPAAPATYTATYVKQRLPRTNFKIKYFSSQEVVSEVALATRVLDGHTHTYWHTNWFNVVHPHEIQIDLGGSYRVTDLYYLPRQNKADGRIKNYEIYVSADGTNWGTPVATGAWPNTTAEQTVTFPAKTGRYVRLRALSEVNGNRWAAVAELNISGVPV
;
A
#
# COMPACT_ATOMS: atom_id res chain seq x y z
N MET A 1 -56.92 -10.50 -4.89
CA MET A 1 -57.28 -11.43 -3.80
C MET A 1 -56.00 -12.04 -3.27
N ALA A 2 -55.81 -11.91 -1.95
CA ALA A 2 -54.74 -12.42 -1.08
C ALA A 2 -53.30 -11.95 -1.35
N ALA A 3 -52.48 -11.52 -0.39
CA ALA A 3 -52.64 -10.71 0.83
C ALA A 3 -51.19 -10.29 1.19
N ILE A 4 -51.02 -9.03 1.53
CA ILE A 4 -49.77 -8.37 1.92
C ILE A 4 -49.39 -8.81 3.35
N THR A 5 -48.13 -9.16 3.59
CA THR A 5 -47.44 -8.90 4.86
C THR A 5 -45.98 -8.57 4.59
N ALA A 6 -45.58 -7.36 5.00
CA ALA A 6 -44.21 -6.89 5.06
C ALA A 6 -43.55 -7.39 6.35
N ALA A 7 -42.28 -7.80 6.25
CA ALA A 7 -41.37 -7.92 7.38
C ALA A 7 -40.18 -7.00 7.09
N GLY A 8 -39.99 -5.99 7.96
CA GLY A 8 -38.94 -4.99 7.84
C GLY A 8 -37.56 -5.53 8.26
N PRO A 9 -36.48 -4.82 7.88
CA PRO A 9 -35.14 -5.11 8.39
C PRO A 9 -35.04 -4.66 9.84
N ILE A 10 -34.54 -5.55 10.69
CA ILE A 10 -34.15 -5.28 12.07
C ILE A 10 -32.87 -4.45 12.03
N ALA A 11 -32.95 -3.23 12.58
CA ALA A 11 -31.83 -2.37 12.91
C ALA A 11 -31.74 -2.26 14.43
N VAL A 12 -30.59 -2.64 15.03
CA VAL A 12 -30.07 -2.25 16.36
C VAL A 12 -28.56 -2.64 16.32
N HIS A 13 -27.55 -1.81 16.57
CA HIS A 13 -27.33 -0.97 17.75
C HIS A 13 -26.67 0.38 17.48
N ASP A 14 -27.43 1.41 17.86
CA ASP A 14 -26.96 2.63 18.52
C ASP A 14 -26.43 2.28 19.92
N HIS A 15 -25.28 2.84 20.30
CA HIS A 15 -24.92 3.07 21.69
C HIS A 15 -24.24 4.44 21.80
N THR A 16 -25.07 5.45 22.00
CA THR A 16 -24.77 6.61 22.83
C THR A 16 -24.55 6.13 24.28
N ASP A 17 -23.31 6.17 24.78
CA ASP A 17 -23.02 5.84 26.17
C ASP A 17 -23.21 7.05 27.08
N HIS A 18 -24.35 7.06 27.78
CA HIS A 18 -24.43 7.64 29.10
C HIS A 18 -23.87 6.63 30.11
N HIS A 19 -22.76 6.96 30.76
CA HIS A 19 -22.18 6.14 31.83
C HIS A 19 -23.12 6.05 33.04
N GLU A 20 -23.82 4.92 33.17
CA GLU A 20 -24.11 4.31 34.47
C GLU A 20 -22.91 3.41 34.85
N PRO A 21 -22.39 3.45 36.08
CA PRO A 21 -21.23 2.67 36.50
C PRO A 21 -21.62 1.20 36.70
N GLY A 22 -21.13 0.30 35.84
CA GLY A 22 -21.33 -1.14 36.05
C GLY A 22 -21.24 -2.09 34.85
N ARG A 23 -20.71 -1.66 33.68
CA ARG A 23 -20.41 -2.59 32.58
C ARG A 23 -18.91 -2.69 32.33
N ALA A 24 -18.44 -3.94 32.36
CA ALA A 24 -17.07 -4.33 32.03
C ALA A 24 -16.69 -3.82 30.63
N LEU A 25 -15.41 -3.44 30.47
CA LEU A 25 -14.74 -3.46 29.19
C LEU A 25 -15.09 -4.79 28.52
N ALA A 26 -15.78 -4.75 27.37
CA ALA A 26 -15.98 -5.95 26.58
C ALA A 26 -14.58 -6.49 26.23
N ALA A 27 -14.24 -7.66 26.77
CA ALA A 27 -13.08 -8.39 26.32
C ALA A 27 -13.20 -8.55 24.79
N GLY A 28 -12.20 -8.10 24.04
CA GLY A 28 -12.12 -8.40 22.62
C GLY A 28 -12.32 -9.91 22.40
N ALA A 29 -12.95 -10.30 21.31
CA ALA A 29 -13.13 -11.71 20.98
C ALA A 29 -11.76 -12.42 21.06
N ALA A 30 -11.67 -13.49 21.85
CA ALA A 30 -10.43 -14.23 22.02
C ALA A 30 -9.98 -14.83 20.68
N ALA A 31 -8.67 -14.81 20.42
CA ALA A 31 -8.09 -15.42 19.24
C ALA A 31 -8.53 -16.90 19.13
N ALA A 32 -9.00 -17.31 17.94
CA ALA A 32 -9.36 -18.71 17.70
C ALA A 32 -8.15 -19.46 17.11
N LEU A 33 -7.76 -20.54 17.79
CA LEU A 33 -6.56 -21.34 17.52
C LEU A 33 -6.91 -22.81 17.23
N PRO A 34 -6.06 -23.56 16.51
CA PRO A 34 -6.18 -25.01 16.39
C PRO A 34 -6.14 -25.69 17.77
N GLY A 35 -6.79 -26.85 17.88
CA GLY A 35 -6.81 -27.62 19.13
C GLY A 35 -5.41 -27.89 19.68
N GLY A 36 -5.26 -27.74 21.00
CA GLY A 36 -3.99 -27.86 21.70
C GLY A 36 -3.15 -26.57 21.70
N PHE A 37 -3.52 -25.52 20.96
CA PHE A 37 -2.83 -24.23 21.00
C PHE A 37 -3.54 -23.22 21.89
N ARG A 38 -2.77 -22.41 22.60
CA ARG A 38 -3.28 -21.29 23.40
C ARG A 38 -2.44 -20.04 23.22
N GLU A 39 -3.11 -18.89 23.32
CA GLU A 39 -2.47 -17.59 23.34
C GLU A 39 -2.24 -17.11 24.78
N GLN A 40 -1.14 -16.40 25.01
CA GLN A 40 -0.81 -15.74 26.27
C GLN A 40 -0.20 -14.36 26.00
N ILE A 41 -0.64 -13.30 26.69
CA ILE A 41 0.08 -12.02 26.70
C ILE A 41 1.35 -12.20 27.55
N VAL A 42 2.51 -11.95 26.95
CA VAL A 42 3.82 -12.06 27.61
C VAL A 42 4.29 -10.70 28.12
N PHE A 43 4.16 -9.67 27.29
CA PHE A 43 4.45 -8.30 27.68
C PHE A 43 3.26 -7.41 27.35
N SER A 44 3.00 -6.41 28.19
CA SER A 44 1.96 -5.40 28.02
C SER A 44 2.51 -4.01 28.38
N GLY A 45 1.72 -2.96 28.12
CA GLY A 45 2.14 -1.57 28.40
C GLY A 45 3.21 -1.04 27.44
N LEU A 46 3.39 -1.71 26.29
CA LEU A 46 4.25 -1.23 25.21
C LEU A 46 3.50 -0.18 24.38
N ASN A 47 4.23 0.73 23.74
CA ASN A 47 3.66 1.71 22.83
C ASN A 47 3.98 1.34 21.38
N GLN A 48 2.98 0.80 20.67
CA GLN A 48 3.12 0.39 19.26
C GLN A 48 4.40 -0.45 19.03
N PRO A 49 4.53 -1.63 19.66
CA PRO A 49 5.68 -2.51 19.44
C PRO A 49 5.66 -2.99 17.99
N MET A 50 6.75 -2.76 17.27
CA MET A 50 6.86 -3.05 15.83
C MET A 50 7.66 -4.31 15.56
N ASN A 51 8.66 -4.66 16.37
CA ASN A 51 9.54 -5.82 16.13
C ASN A 51 10.00 -6.44 17.45
N ILE A 52 10.15 -7.77 17.48
CA ILE A 52 10.63 -8.55 18.63
C ILE A 52 11.86 -9.38 18.24
N GLU A 53 12.93 -9.28 19.02
CA GLU A 53 14.14 -10.09 18.84
C GLU A 53 14.55 -10.83 20.12
N PHE A 54 14.87 -12.11 19.98
CA PHE A 54 15.28 -12.98 21.11
C PHE A 54 16.79 -13.18 21.13
N ALA A 55 17.41 -12.82 22.24
CA ALA A 55 18.84 -13.06 22.45
C ALA A 55 19.11 -14.49 22.95
N PRO A 56 20.23 -15.13 22.54
CA PRO A 56 20.61 -16.45 23.04
C PRO A 56 20.83 -16.54 24.56
N ASP A 57 21.05 -15.41 25.24
CA ASP A 57 21.21 -15.34 26.69
C ASP A 57 19.88 -15.16 27.46
N GLY A 58 18.74 -15.18 26.76
CA GLY A 58 17.40 -15.15 27.35
C GLY A 58 16.75 -13.76 27.37
N ARG A 59 17.48 -12.70 27.03
CA ARG A 59 16.93 -11.35 26.91
C ARG A 59 15.99 -11.23 25.71
N VAL A 60 15.02 -10.33 25.82
CA VAL A 60 14.09 -10.01 24.73
C VAL A 60 14.15 -8.53 24.42
N PHE A 61 14.36 -8.19 23.15
CA PHE A 61 14.37 -6.82 22.67
C PHE A 61 13.06 -6.53 21.94
N VAL A 62 12.48 -5.37 22.21
CA VAL A 62 11.26 -4.91 21.55
C VAL A 62 11.48 -3.49 21.05
N ALA A 63 11.31 -3.29 19.75
CA ALA A 63 11.34 -1.96 19.15
C ALA A 63 9.94 -1.33 19.18
N GLU A 64 9.83 -0.13 19.74
CA GLU A 64 8.62 0.69 19.69
C GLU A 64 8.72 1.71 18.54
N LYS A 65 7.62 1.91 17.82
CA LYS A 65 7.56 2.70 16.58
C LYS A 65 8.18 4.10 16.70
N ALA A 66 8.04 4.74 17.87
CA ALA A 66 8.56 6.08 18.14
C ALA A 66 10.09 6.17 18.26
N GLY A 67 10.81 5.04 18.27
CA GLY A 67 12.29 5.02 18.33
C GLY A 67 12.88 4.55 19.65
N LEU A 68 12.10 3.93 20.53
CA LEU A 68 12.64 3.27 21.72
C LEU A 68 12.96 1.81 21.42
N VAL A 69 14.11 1.34 21.87
CA VAL A 69 14.42 -0.09 21.97
C VAL A 69 14.37 -0.48 23.44
N LYS A 70 13.40 -1.31 23.80
CA LYS A 70 13.25 -1.87 25.14
C LYS A 70 13.94 -3.22 25.22
N VAL A 71 14.50 -3.54 26.39
CA VAL A 71 15.09 -4.84 26.70
C VAL A 71 14.50 -5.38 27.99
N PHE A 72 14.06 -6.62 27.94
CA PHE A 72 13.61 -7.41 29.07
C PHE A 72 14.70 -8.41 29.44
N ASP A 73 14.97 -8.59 30.73
CA ASP A 73 15.97 -9.53 31.20
C ASP A 73 15.56 -10.99 30.94
N SER A 74 14.25 -11.26 30.87
CA SER A 74 13.69 -12.56 30.50
C SER A 74 12.21 -12.45 30.10
N LEU A 75 11.62 -13.55 29.62
CA LEU A 75 10.17 -13.66 29.40
C LEU A 75 9.31 -13.47 30.67
N ALA A 76 9.91 -13.57 31.86
CA ALA A 76 9.21 -13.38 33.13
C ALA A 76 9.39 -11.97 33.72
N ASP A 77 10.19 -11.13 33.07
CA ASP A 77 10.44 -9.76 33.49
C ASP A 77 9.24 -8.86 33.12
N PRO A 78 8.52 -8.28 34.09
CA PRO A 78 7.38 -7.42 33.81
C PRO A 78 7.81 -5.98 33.45
N THR A 79 9.09 -5.64 33.59
CA THR A 79 9.57 -4.25 33.58
C THR A 79 10.79 -4.09 32.67
N PRO A 80 10.61 -3.62 31.42
CA PRO A 80 11.74 -3.45 30.52
C PRO A 80 12.63 -2.27 30.91
N ALA A 81 13.93 -2.39 30.65
CA ALA A 81 14.84 -1.26 30.58
C ALA A 81 14.84 -0.64 29.18
N VAL A 82 15.22 0.63 29.06
CA VAL A 82 15.49 1.26 27.76
C VAL A 82 16.92 0.92 27.36
N PHE A 83 17.09 0.17 26.27
CA PHE A 83 18.39 -0.14 25.68
C PHE A 83 18.91 1.02 24.84
N ALA A 84 18.03 1.64 24.04
CA ALA A 84 18.36 2.81 23.22
C ALA A 84 17.15 3.72 23.07
N ASP A 85 17.42 5.03 23.05
CA ASP A 85 16.44 6.08 22.77
C ASP A 85 16.86 6.86 21.52
N LEU A 86 16.15 6.61 20.43
CA LEU A 86 16.34 7.24 19.12
C LEU A 86 15.20 8.21 18.79
N THR A 87 14.34 8.54 19.76
CA THR A 87 13.11 9.33 19.53
C THR A 87 13.40 10.70 18.90
N ALA A 88 14.55 11.31 19.20
CA ALA A 88 14.97 12.57 18.58
C ALA A 88 15.39 12.43 17.11
N ASN A 89 15.71 11.23 16.64
CA ASN A 89 16.15 10.94 15.29
C ASN A 89 15.05 10.31 14.42
N VAL A 90 14.03 9.73 15.02
CA VAL A 90 12.96 8.98 14.33
C VAL A 90 11.83 9.92 13.95
N HIS A 91 11.37 9.81 12.70
CA HIS A 91 10.14 10.45 12.25
C HIS A 91 8.96 9.47 12.38
N ASN A 92 8.10 9.67 13.36
CA ASN A 92 7.01 8.77 13.73
C ASN A 92 5.65 9.29 13.21
N LEU A 93 5.38 9.12 11.92
CA LEU A 93 4.15 9.58 11.28
C LEU A 93 3.66 8.56 10.24
N HIS A 94 2.37 8.19 10.26
CA HIS A 94 1.81 7.09 9.47
C HIS A 94 2.67 5.81 9.53
N ASP A 95 3.15 5.29 8.40
CA ASP A 95 3.93 4.05 8.33
C ASP A 95 5.40 4.26 8.73
N ARG A 96 5.83 5.51 8.98
CA ARG A 96 7.20 5.81 9.40
C ARG A 96 7.40 5.56 10.90
N GLY A 97 8.62 5.17 11.25
CA GLY A 97 9.05 4.94 12.61
C GLY A 97 10.33 4.12 12.64
N LEU A 98 10.64 3.55 13.81
CA LEU A 98 11.56 2.45 13.97
C LEU A 98 10.82 1.13 13.72
N LEU A 99 11.12 0.46 12.59
CA LEU A 99 10.34 -0.70 12.14
C LEU A 99 11.15 -2.00 12.10
N GLY A 100 12.47 -1.92 11.85
CA GLY A 100 13.34 -3.09 11.78
C GLY A 100 14.33 -3.12 12.92
N LEU A 101 14.55 -4.31 13.50
CA LEU A 101 15.51 -4.57 14.55
C LEU A 101 16.12 -5.96 14.31
N ALA A 102 17.42 -6.11 14.49
CA ALA A 102 18.08 -7.41 14.43
C ALA A 102 19.25 -7.46 15.42
N LEU A 103 19.45 -8.62 16.07
CA LEU A 103 20.62 -8.86 16.91
C LEU A 103 21.75 -9.46 16.11
N HIS A 104 23.01 -9.13 16.44
CA HIS A 104 24.14 -9.83 15.84
C HIS A 104 24.06 -11.35 16.12
N PRO A 105 24.35 -12.25 15.16
CA PRO A 105 24.22 -13.70 15.34
C PRO A 105 25.08 -14.31 16.46
N GLN A 106 26.07 -13.57 16.96
CA GLN A 106 26.96 -13.94 18.06
C GLN A 106 26.67 -13.19 19.36
N PHE A 107 25.49 -12.59 19.49
CA PHE A 107 25.07 -11.95 20.74
C PHE A 107 24.99 -12.98 21.89
N PRO A 108 25.45 -12.65 23.12
CA PRO A 108 25.97 -11.36 23.58
C PRO A 108 27.49 -11.18 23.42
N ALA A 109 28.22 -12.16 22.86
CA ALA A 109 29.67 -12.05 22.69
C ALA A 109 30.06 -10.90 21.73
N VAL A 110 29.21 -10.63 20.75
CA VAL A 110 29.22 -9.39 19.96
C VAL A 110 27.92 -8.65 20.28
N PRO A 111 27.95 -7.67 21.20
CA PRO A 111 26.75 -7.02 21.72
C PRO A 111 26.26 -5.89 20.80
N ASP A 112 26.25 -6.15 19.50
CA ASP A 112 25.77 -5.21 18.48
C ASP A 112 24.28 -5.48 18.19
N VAL A 113 23.51 -4.41 18.13
CA VAL A 113 22.08 -4.39 17.78
C VAL A 113 21.91 -3.51 16.54
N TYR A 114 21.13 -3.94 15.56
CA TYR A 114 20.93 -3.23 14.31
C TYR A 114 19.50 -2.70 14.25
N VAL A 115 19.34 -1.45 13.80
CA VAL A 115 18.04 -0.76 13.74
C VAL A 115 17.83 -0.13 12.37
N LEU A 116 16.61 -0.20 11.87
CA LEU A 116 16.17 0.44 10.63
C LEU A 116 14.99 1.36 10.93
N TYR A 117 15.14 2.65 10.66
CA TYR A 117 14.12 3.65 10.97
C TYR A 117 14.04 4.77 9.94
N ALA A 118 12.90 5.46 9.87
CA ALA A 118 12.75 6.71 9.12
C ALA A 118 13.42 7.85 9.90
N TYR A 119 14.49 8.42 9.35
CA TYR A 119 15.27 9.49 9.98
C TYR A 119 14.61 10.85 9.76
N ASP A 120 14.32 11.59 10.83
CA ASP A 120 13.59 12.88 10.81
C ASP A 120 14.42 14.04 10.23
N ALA A 121 14.85 13.90 8.98
CA ALA A 121 15.51 14.94 8.23
C ALA A 121 15.48 14.66 6.73
N PRO A 122 15.36 15.70 5.88
CA PRO A 122 15.64 15.58 4.46
C PRO A 122 17.08 15.11 4.19
N PRO A 123 17.36 14.58 2.98
CA PRO A 123 18.73 14.26 2.57
C PRO A 123 19.71 15.42 2.84
N GLY A 124 20.84 15.12 3.48
CA GLY A 124 21.88 16.09 3.84
C GLY A 124 21.55 17.01 5.03
N ARG A 125 20.45 16.78 5.75
CA ARG A 125 20.07 17.51 6.97
C ARG A 125 20.22 16.65 8.24
N THR A 126 20.09 17.29 9.40
CA THR A 126 20.19 16.68 10.73
C THR A 126 18.83 16.62 11.40
N ALA A 127 18.52 15.50 12.04
CA ALA A 127 17.30 15.33 12.82
C ALA A 127 17.42 15.93 14.24
N PRO A 128 16.30 16.23 14.91
CA PRO A 128 14.94 16.29 14.33
C PRO A 128 14.77 17.56 13.48
N TYR A 129 14.17 17.43 12.30
CA TYR A 129 13.89 18.54 11.39
C TYR A 129 12.39 18.83 11.32
N TRP A 130 11.56 17.80 11.21
CA TRP A 130 10.11 17.95 11.12
C TRP A 130 9.43 17.82 12.49
N HIS A 131 10.06 17.20 13.48
CA HIS A 131 9.50 16.96 14.82
C HIS A 131 8.13 16.26 14.75
N ASP A 132 8.03 15.22 13.92
CA ASP A 132 6.79 14.47 13.63
C ASP A 132 5.61 15.34 13.14
N SER A 133 5.90 16.58 12.72
CA SER A 133 4.89 17.56 12.34
C SER A 133 4.96 17.87 10.85
N CYS A 134 3.92 17.45 10.13
CA CYS A 134 3.87 17.55 8.68
C CYS A 134 2.52 18.09 8.21
N ALA A 135 2.55 19.26 7.55
CA ALA A 135 1.38 19.75 6.86
C ALA A 135 1.17 18.98 5.55
N ASN A 136 -0.05 18.50 5.32
CA ASN A 136 -0.49 17.77 4.12
C ASN A 136 0.36 16.51 3.86
N VAL A 137 0.00 15.43 4.55
CA VAL A 137 0.71 14.13 4.55
C VAL A 137 0.34 13.22 3.38
N GLY A 138 -0.80 13.48 2.72
CA GLY A 138 -1.31 12.74 1.55
C GLY A 138 -1.75 13.64 0.39
N GLY A 139 -2.16 13.01 -0.72
CA GLY A 139 -2.75 13.69 -1.87
C GLY A 139 -1.77 14.42 -2.79
N ASN A 140 -2.31 15.25 -3.69
CA ASN A 140 -1.57 15.88 -4.79
C ASN A 140 -0.48 16.86 -4.34
N VAL A 141 -0.74 17.57 -3.24
CA VAL A 141 0.14 18.60 -2.67
C VAL A 141 0.89 18.09 -1.45
N GLY A 142 0.83 16.78 -1.18
CA GLY A 142 1.46 16.14 -0.03
C GLY A 142 2.97 16.00 -0.16
N GLY A 143 3.58 15.12 0.64
CA GLY A 143 5.00 14.77 0.50
C GLY A 143 5.99 15.91 0.85
N ARG A 144 5.59 16.84 1.72
CA ARG A 144 6.45 17.94 2.18
C ARG A 144 7.57 17.47 3.10
N CYS A 145 7.26 16.51 3.95
CA CYS A 145 8.20 15.94 4.90
C CYS A 145 9.02 14.85 4.25
N VAL A 146 9.92 15.26 3.38
CA VAL A 146 10.91 14.35 2.81
C VAL A 146 11.84 13.91 3.93
N VAL A 147 12.02 12.60 4.05
CA VAL A 147 12.93 11.99 5.00
C VAL A 147 13.85 10.99 4.30
N THR A 148 14.89 10.56 4.98
CA THR A 148 15.69 9.41 4.55
C THR A 148 15.45 8.25 5.50
N SER A 149 15.60 7.01 5.07
CA SER A 149 15.79 5.93 6.03
C SER A 149 17.19 5.99 6.63
N ARG A 150 17.36 5.34 7.77
CA ARG A 150 18.64 5.13 8.39
C ARG A 150 18.75 3.71 8.93
N LEU A 151 19.77 3.01 8.45
CA LEU A 151 20.21 1.73 9.00
C LEU A 151 21.44 1.99 9.86
N SER A 152 21.36 1.61 11.13
CA SER A 152 22.42 1.84 12.09
C SER A 152 22.75 0.60 12.91
N ARG A 153 23.99 0.53 13.36
CA ARG A 153 24.47 -0.40 14.37
C ARG A 153 24.62 0.32 15.70
N LEU A 154 23.99 -0.20 16.74
CA LEU A 154 24.12 0.21 18.12
C LEU A 154 25.06 -0.76 18.84
N ASN A 155 26.01 -0.24 19.61
CA ASN A 155 26.84 -1.08 20.47
C ASN A 155 26.13 -1.40 21.81
N ALA A 156 26.82 -2.10 22.72
CA ALA A 156 26.28 -2.47 24.04
C ALA A 156 25.78 -1.30 24.91
N SER A 157 26.26 -0.08 24.68
CA SER A 157 25.82 1.13 25.40
C SER A 157 24.73 1.90 24.66
N GLY A 158 24.19 1.34 23.57
CA GLY A 158 23.23 2.02 22.70
C GLY A 158 23.84 3.08 21.77
N ALA A 159 25.17 3.20 21.71
CA ALA A 159 25.80 4.24 20.88
C ALA A 159 25.72 3.88 19.39
N GLU A 160 25.24 4.85 18.60
CA GLU A 160 24.89 4.66 17.18
C GLU A 160 26.08 4.82 16.23
N THR A 161 26.22 3.88 15.28
CA THR A 161 27.04 4.00 14.08
C THR A 161 26.16 3.84 12.84
N VAL A 162 26.04 4.89 12.04
CA VAL A 162 25.25 4.87 10.80
C VAL A 162 25.95 4.02 9.73
N LEU A 163 25.22 3.09 9.12
CA LEU A 163 25.70 2.23 8.02
C LEU A 163 25.18 2.71 6.66
N ILE A 164 23.89 3.06 6.59
CA ILE A 164 23.23 3.58 5.38
C ILE A 164 22.28 4.70 5.79
N GLN A 165 22.25 5.77 4.98
CA GLN A 165 21.25 6.83 5.06
C GLN A 165 21.02 7.38 3.64
N ASP A 166 20.15 6.72 2.87
CA ASP A 166 20.05 6.96 1.42
C ASP A 166 18.65 6.78 0.82
N TRP A 167 17.80 5.89 1.36
CA TRP A 167 16.43 5.74 0.86
C TRP A 167 15.59 7.00 1.09
N CYS A 168 15.23 7.69 0.02
CA CYS A 168 14.47 8.93 0.11
C CYS A 168 12.98 8.65 0.10
N GLN A 169 12.31 8.98 1.20
CA GLN A 169 10.87 8.81 1.33
C GLN A 169 10.20 10.17 1.18
N GLN A 170 9.50 10.35 0.05
CA GLN A 170 8.73 11.56 -0.17
C GLN A 170 7.44 11.53 0.68
N TYR A 171 6.77 10.39 0.71
CA TYR A 171 5.52 10.18 1.42
C TYR A 171 5.72 9.37 2.71
N PRO A 172 4.82 9.49 3.69
CA PRO A 172 4.91 8.77 4.94
C PRO A 172 4.37 7.33 4.89
N SER A 173 3.96 6.89 3.71
CA SER A 173 3.60 5.51 3.37
C SER A 173 4.81 4.72 2.87
N HIS A 174 4.74 3.39 3.03
CA HIS A 174 5.69 2.42 2.45
C HIS A 174 7.15 2.81 2.72
N SER A 175 7.43 3.11 3.98
CA SER A 175 8.67 3.78 4.38
C SER A 175 9.88 2.84 4.28
N ILE A 176 10.00 1.93 5.22
CA ILE A 176 11.03 0.91 5.38
C ILE A 176 10.34 -0.39 5.79
N GLY A 177 11.07 -1.50 5.80
CA GLY A 177 10.56 -2.77 6.30
C GLY A 177 11.36 -3.27 7.50
N ASP A 178 12.20 -4.26 7.24
CA ASP A 178 12.69 -5.18 8.26
C ASP A 178 14.18 -5.44 8.18
N LEU A 179 14.74 -6.11 9.18
CA LEU A 179 16.15 -6.50 9.26
C LEU A 179 16.30 -7.96 9.68
N HIS A 180 17.13 -8.72 8.95
CA HIS A 180 17.54 -10.05 9.40
C HIS A 180 18.96 -10.39 8.97
N PHE A 181 19.61 -11.24 9.77
CA PHE A 181 20.85 -11.88 9.37
C PHE A 181 20.57 -13.17 8.57
N GLY A 182 21.29 -13.32 7.46
CA GLY A 182 21.33 -14.59 6.74
C GLY A 182 22.24 -15.62 7.41
N ALA A 183 22.11 -16.89 7.02
CA ALA A 183 23.04 -17.95 7.46
C ALA A 183 24.50 -17.71 7.03
N ASP A 184 24.72 -16.79 6.09
CA ASP A 184 26.02 -16.31 5.63
C ASP A 184 26.64 -15.21 6.52
N GLY A 185 25.93 -14.80 7.59
CA GLY A 185 26.38 -13.75 8.50
C GLY A 185 26.27 -12.33 7.92
N MET A 186 25.64 -12.17 6.76
CA MET A 186 25.38 -10.84 6.17
C MET A 186 24.04 -10.31 6.66
N LEU A 187 23.92 -8.99 6.72
CA LEU A 187 22.68 -8.31 7.09
C LEU A 187 21.84 -8.06 5.84
N TYR A 188 20.55 -8.32 5.95
CA TYR A 188 19.55 -8.05 4.93
C TYR A 188 18.62 -6.96 5.45
N ALA A 189 18.21 -6.05 4.56
CA ALA A 189 17.25 -5.00 4.88
C ALA A 189 16.27 -4.82 3.72
N SER A 190 15.02 -4.51 4.04
CA SER A 190 14.00 -4.19 3.05
C SER A 190 13.51 -2.75 3.19
N ALA A 191 13.09 -2.15 2.08
CA ALA A 191 12.42 -0.85 2.09
C ALA A 191 11.32 -0.78 1.03
N GLY A 192 10.25 -0.06 1.37
CA GLY A 192 9.19 0.26 0.44
C GLY A 192 9.59 1.34 -0.56
N ASP A 193 8.65 1.68 -1.43
CA ASP A 193 8.86 2.65 -2.51
C ASP A 193 8.84 4.12 -2.04
N GLY A 194 8.42 4.39 -0.79
CA GLY A 194 8.29 5.73 -0.23
C GLY A 194 7.39 6.67 -1.04
N ALA A 195 6.50 6.11 -1.86
CA ALA A 195 5.67 6.81 -2.84
C ALA A 195 4.24 7.05 -2.32
N ASN A 196 3.45 7.82 -3.06
CA ASN A 196 2.06 8.08 -2.69
C ASN A 196 1.23 6.78 -2.71
N TYR A 197 0.42 6.56 -1.66
CA TYR A 197 -0.39 5.36 -1.49
C TYR A 197 -1.77 5.41 -2.18
N SER A 198 -2.29 6.59 -2.54
CA SER A 198 -3.66 6.76 -3.09
C SER A 198 -3.71 7.08 -4.59
N VAL A 199 -2.60 7.52 -5.17
CA VAL A 199 -2.56 7.96 -6.58
C VAL A 199 -1.41 7.29 -7.32
N THR A 200 -1.54 7.16 -8.64
CA THR A 200 -0.47 6.62 -9.49
C THR A 200 0.68 7.61 -9.49
N ASP A 201 1.69 7.38 -8.66
CA ASP A 201 2.80 8.29 -8.46
C ASP A 201 3.98 7.87 -9.35
N TYR A 202 4.20 8.67 -10.39
CA TYR A 202 5.35 8.56 -11.29
C TYR A 202 6.29 9.77 -11.12
N GLY A 203 6.23 10.47 -9.99
CA GLY A 203 7.06 11.65 -9.69
C GLY A 203 6.45 12.96 -10.18
N GLN A 204 5.13 13.02 -10.38
CA GLN A 204 4.42 14.26 -10.75
C GLN A 204 3.87 15.03 -9.55
N LEU A 205 4.06 14.51 -8.34
CA LEU A 205 3.39 14.97 -7.14
C LEU A 205 4.33 15.60 -6.11
N GLY A 206 3.69 16.28 -5.15
CA GLY A 206 4.25 16.77 -3.91
C GLY A 206 4.82 18.19 -3.96
N ASN A 207 5.35 18.65 -2.82
CA ASN A 207 5.88 20.01 -2.70
C ASN A 207 7.14 20.05 -1.79
N PRO A 208 8.36 20.20 -2.33
CA PRO A 208 8.65 20.34 -3.77
C PRO A 208 8.29 19.06 -4.54
N VAL A 209 7.99 19.21 -5.83
CA VAL A 209 7.64 18.08 -6.70
C VAL A 209 8.86 17.20 -6.92
N ASN A 210 8.66 15.88 -6.77
CA ASN A 210 9.67 14.85 -7.01
C ASN A 210 11.03 15.11 -6.32
N PRO A 211 11.05 15.28 -4.97
CA PRO A 211 12.28 15.56 -4.23
C PRO A 211 13.19 14.33 -4.11
N CYS A 212 12.60 13.14 -4.17
CA CYS A 212 13.27 11.86 -4.06
C CYS A 212 13.53 11.20 -5.42
N ALA A 213 13.44 11.97 -6.51
CA ALA A 213 13.28 11.43 -7.85
C ALA A 213 14.40 10.53 -8.35
N ASP A 214 14.13 10.00 -9.54
CA ASP A 214 15.06 9.40 -10.48
C ASP A 214 14.87 10.12 -11.84
N PRO A 215 15.62 11.22 -12.18
CA PRO A 215 16.55 12.01 -11.36
C PRO A 215 15.91 13.22 -10.62
N PRO A 216 16.49 13.72 -9.50
CA PRO A 216 15.92 14.77 -8.61
C PRO A 216 15.42 16.05 -9.27
N GLY A 217 14.15 16.40 -9.01
CA GLY A 217 13.55 17.71 -9.26
C GLY A 217 12.74 17.85 -10.55
N GLY A 218 11.71 18.69 -10.49
CA GLY A 218 10.79 18.96 -11.60
C GLY A 218 9.62 17.97 -11.66
N ALA A 219 8.54 18.38 -12.33
CA ALA A 219 7.40 17.50 -12.55
C ALA A 219 7.71 16.49 -13.66
N MET A 220 7.56 15.21 -13.36
CA MET A 220 7.67 14.14 -14.36
C MET A 220 6.37 13.98 -15.14
N ALA A 221 6.47 13.55 -16.40
CA ALA A 221 5.33 13.31 -17.26
C ALA A 221 5.52 12.04 -18.10
N PRO A 222 4.45 11.26 -18.35
CA PRO A 222 4.52 10.15 -19.28
C PRO A 222 4.91 10.60 -20.71
N PRO A 223 5.56 9.73 -21.49
CA PRO A 223 5.86 8.34 -21.15
C PRO A 223 7.23 8.15 -20.47
N GLY A 224 8.01 9.21 -20.27
CA GLY A 224 9.40 9.14 -19.78
C GLY A 224 9.58 9.37 -18.29
N ALA A 225 8.53 9.22 -17.49
CA ALA A 225 8.62 9.42 -16.04
C ALA A 225 9.26 8.20 -15.35
N GLU A 226 10.07 8.46 -14.32
CA GLU A 226 10.86 7.46 -13.57
C GLU A 226 10.78 7.71 -12.04
N GLY A 227 10.07 8.75 -11.57
CA GLY A 227 9.92 9.06 -10.15
C GLY A 227 8.76 8.33 -9.44
N GLY A 228 8.46 8.73 -8.20
CA GLY A 228 7.39 8.12 -7.41
C GLY A 228 7.62 6.62 -7.16
N ALA A 229 6.61 5.78 -7.36
CA ALA A 229 6.73 4.34 -7.16
C ALA A 229 7.64 3.65 -8.20
N LEU A 230 7.93 4.31 -9.33
CA LEU A 230 8.82 3.79 -10.38
C LEU A 230 10.27 3.65 -9.90
N ARG A 231 10.65 4.27 -8.78
CA ARG A 231 11.93 4.03 -8.11
C ARG A 231 12.15 2.56 -7.75
N SER A 232 11.07 1.80 -7.57
CA SER A 232 11.15 0.34 -7.40
C SER A 232 11.76 -0.39 -8.61
N GLN A 233 11.84 0.28 -9.77
CA GLN A 233 12.41 -0.24 -11.02
C GLN A 233 13.71 0.48 -11.44
N ASP A 234 14.22 1.40 -10.62
CA ASP A 234 15.40 2.25 -10.88
C ASP A 234 16.63 1.44 -11.31
N VAL A 235 16.83 0.23 -10.77
CA VAL A 235 17.92 -0.69 -11.18
C VAL A 235 17.97 -0.97 -12.71
N ARG A 236 16.88 -0.71 -13.43
CA ARG A 236 16.77 -0.90 -14.90
C ARG A 236 17.13 0.35 -15.69
N THR A 237 17.22 1.51 -15.07
CA THR A 237 17.68 2.79 -15.61
C THR A 237 19.12 3.01 -15.15
N LEU A 238 19.99 3.46 -16.07
CA LEU A 238 21.43 3.63 -15.80
C LEU A 238 21.87 5.09 -16.01
N GLY A 239 20.91 6.01 -16.07
CA GLY A 239 21.14 7.43 -16.37
C GLY A 239 21.65 8.22 -15.16
N ASP A 240 21.48 7.68 -13.97
CA ASP A 240 21.54 8.30 -12.64
C ASP A 240 22.01 7.28 -11.58
N ALA A 241 22.08 7.76 -10.33
CA ALA A 241 22.50 6.95 -9.19
C ALA A 241 21.33 6.10 -8.71
N THR A 242 21.58 4.81 -8.48
CA THR A 242 20.55 3.84 -8.13
C THR A 242 19.99 4.12 -6.73
N GLY A 243 18.69 4.36 -6.65
CA GLY A 243 17.90 4.36 -5.44
C GLY A 243 17.78 2.98 -4.82
N LEU A 244 17.38 2.94 -3.55
CA LEU A 244 17.15 1.68 -2.83
C LEU A 244 15.65 1.44 -2.54
N ASP A 245 14.78 2.34 -2.96
CA ASP A 245 13.33 2.26 -2.74
C ASP A 245 12.73 1.05 -3.46
N GLY A 246 11.82 0.32 -2.80
CA GLY A 246 11.21 -0.90 -3.35
C GLY A 246 12.20 -2.06 -3.54
N THR A 247 13.18 -2.20 -2.64
CA THR A 247 14.25 -3.22 -2.74
C THR A 247 14.44 -4.06 -1.48
N VAL A 248 15.12 -5.20 -1.67
CA VAL A 248 15.83 -5.93 -0.62
C VAL A 248 17.32 -5.78 -0.89
N ILE A 249 18.05 -5.38 0.13
CA ILE A 249 19.50 -5.27 0.10
C ILE A 249 20.17 -6.30 0.99
N ARG A 250 21.42 -6.66 0.62
CA ARG A 250 22.31 -7.54 1.38
C ARG A 250 23.67 -6.87 1.56
N LEU A 251 24.10 -6.68 2.80
CA LEU A 251 25.25 -5.85 3.14
C LEU A 251 26.17 -6.46 4.19
N ASN A 252 27.41 -5.97 4.20
CA ASN A 252 28.37 -6.28 5.24
C ASN A 252 28.01 -5.50 6.52
N PRO A 253 27.69 -6.20 7.63
CA PRO A 253 27.17 -5.57 8.85
C PRO A 253 28.15 -4.62 9.53
N ALA A 254 29.46 -4.78 9.29
CA ALA A 254 30.48 -3.93 9.89
C ALA A 254 30.68 -2.60 9.16
N THR A 255 30.30 -2.52 7.87
CA THR A 255 30.68 -1.39 7.00
C THR A 255 29.52 -0.76 6.23
N GLY A 256 28.38 -1.43 6.10
CA GLY A 256 27.29 -0.97 5.25
C GLY A 256 27.53 -1.18 3.75
N ALA A 257 28.67 -1.71 3.32
CA ALA A 257 28.95 -1.98 1.90
C ALA A 257 28.16 -3.19 1.37
N GLY A 258 27.94 -3.25 0.06
CA GLY A 258 27.36 -4.45 -0.59
C GLY A 258 28.15 -5.70 -0.22
N ALA A 259 27.44 -6.75 0.18
CA ALA A 259 28.08 -7.97 0.64
C ALA A 259 28.80 -8.71 -0.51
N GLY A 260 29.85 -9.45 -0.16
CA GLY A 260 30.56 -10.30 -1.13
C GLY A 260 29.61 -11.33 -1.76
N GLY A 261 29.69 -11.50 -3.08
CA GLY A 261 28.81 -12.40 -3.83
C GLY A 261 27.46 -11.79 -4.22
N ASN A 262 27.21 -10.51 -3.93
CA ASN A 262 26.03 -9.82 -4.46
C ASN A 262 26.06 -9.76 -6.00
N PRO A 263 24.87 -9.79 -6.63
CA PRO A 263 24.78 -10.01 -8.07
C PRO A 263 25.28 -8.84 -8.90
N LEU A 264 25.18 -7.62 -8.35
CA LEU A 264 25.65 -6.38 -8.99
C LEU A 264 26.98 -5.88 -8.41
N SER A 265 27.79 -6.77 -7.81
CA SER A 265 29.03 -6.42 -7.11
C SER A 265 30.06 -5.64 -7.94
N ALA A 266 30.03 -5.75 -9.28
CA ALA A 266 30.89 -5.01 -10.19
C ALA A 266 30.37 -3.62 -10.58
N SER A 267 29.15 -3.25 -10.18
CA SER A 267 28.57 -1.94 -10.49
C SER A 267 29.44 -0.81 -9.91
N PRO A 268 29.64 0.31 -10.62
CA PRO A 268 30.29 1.48 -10.06
C PRO A 268 29.44 2.14 -8.95
N ASP A 269 28.12 1.95 -8.99
CA ASP A 269 27.19 2.47 -8.00
C ASP A 269 27.17 1.61 -6.72
N ALA A 270 27.28 2.25 -5.55
CA ALA A 270 27.31 1.56 -4.26
C ALA A 270 25.97 0.92 -3.87
N ASN A 271 24.86 1.54 -4.21
CA ASN A 271 23.52 1.05 -3.94
C ASN A 271 23.18 -0.13 -4.82
N ALA A 272 23.49 -0.05 -6.12
CA ALA A 272 23.36 -1.20 -7.02
C ALA A 272 24.09 -2.44 -6.46
N ARG A 273 25.32 -2.28 -5.94
CA ARG A 273 26.09 -3.39 -5.32
C ARG A 273 25.42 -4.05 -4.11
N ARG A 274 24.43 -3.41 -3.49
CA ARG A 274 23.70 -3.94 -2.31
C ARG A 274 22.44 -4.71 -2.69
N ILE A 275 21.83 -4.43 -3.83
CA ILE A 275 20.50 -4.93 -4.20
C ILE A 275 20.55 -6.42 -4.57
N VAL A 276 19.64 -7.19 -3.99
CA VAL A 276 19.41 -8.62 -4.30
C VAL A 276 17.98 -8.89 -4.80
N ALA A 277 17.05 -7.99 -4.53
CA ALA A 277 15.73 -7.97 -5.15
C ALA A 277 15.19 -6.53 -5.25
N TYR A 278 14.31 -6.28 -6.22
CA TYR A 278 13.71 -4.99 -6.50
C TYR A 278 12.32 -5.18 -7.13
N GLY A 279 11.62 -4.08 -7.41
CA GLY A 279 10.27 -4.13 -7.93
C GLY A 279 9.25 -4.56 -6.89
N LEU A 280 9.44 -4.13 -5.64
CA LEU A 280 8.56 -4.36 -4.50
C LEU A 280 7.85 -3.05 -4.13
N ARG A 281 6.65 -3.12 -3.56
CA ARG A 281 5.89 -1.93 -3.14
C ARG A 281 6.22 -1.53 -1.71
N ASN A 282 5.94 -2.43 -0.78
CA ASN A 282 6.14 -2.27 0.64
C ASN A 282 6.48 -3.64 1.26
N PRO A 283 7.73 -4.11 1.12
CA PRO A 283 8.21 -5.36 1.71
C PRO A 283 8.41 -5.21 3.22
N PHE A 284 7.30 -5.05 3.96
CA PHE A 284 7.26 -4.60 5.35
C PHE A 284 7.87 -5.60 6.34
N ARG A 285 7.66 -6.90 6.12
CA ARG A 285 8.25 -8.00 6.91
C ARG A 285 8.79 -9.09 6.02
N PHE A 286 9.90 -9.70 6.44
CA PHE A 286 10.43 -10.86 5.74
C PHE A 286 11.07 -11.83 6.71
N ALA A 287 11.32 -13.06 6.28
CA ALA A 287 12.05 -14.04 7.08
C ALA A 287 13.13 -14.71 6.22
N ILE A 288 14.26 -15.02 6.85
CA ILE A 288 15.27 -15.90 6.25
C ILE A 288 14.90 -17.35 6.56
N ARG A 289 14.82 -18.20 5.54
CA ARG A 289 14.56 -19.63 5.75
C ARG A 289 15.74 -20.26 6.51
N PRO A 290 15.53 -20.85 7.70
CA PRO A 290 16.60 -21.34 8.57
C PRO A 290 17.56 -22.30 7.84
N GLY A 291 18.86 -22.10 8.06
CA GLY A 291 19.93 -22.90 7.44
C GLY A 291 20.20 -22.59 5.97
N THR A 292 19.55 -21.57 5.41
CA THR A 292 19.75 -21.11 4.02
C THR A 292 19.91 -19.59 3.97
N SER A 293 20.10 -19.05 2.76
CA SER A 293 20.00 -17.60 2.49
C SER A 293 18.73 -17.25 1.70
N GLU A 294 17.71 -18.13 1.69
CA GLU A 294 16.46 -17.78 1.01
C GLU A 294 15.71 -16.70 1.80
N VAL A 295 15.26 -15.67 1.09
CA VAL A 295 14.47 -14.56 1.66
C VAL A 295 13.01 -14.75 1.26
N TRP A 296 12.11 -14.71 2.24
CA TRP A 296 10.66 -14.82 2.05
C TRP A 296 10.00 -13.57 2.58
N LEU A 297 9.34 -12.82 1.72
CA LEU A 297 8.93 -11.43 1.95
C LEU A 297 7.41 -11.35 1.92
N GLY A 298 6.81 -10.70 2.90
CA GLY A 298 5.49 -10.12 2.73
C GLY A 298 5.64 -8.77 2.02
N ASP A 299 5.02 -8.62 0.84
CA ASP A 299 4.96 -7.35 0.11
C ASP A 299 3.51 -6.83 0.09
N VAL A 300 3.28 -5.69 0.74
CA VAL A 300 1.95 -5.08 0.85
C VAL A 300 1.58 -4.40 -0.46
N GLY A 301 0.57 -4.93 -1.13
CA GLY A 301 0.12 -4.45 -2.43
C GLY A 301 -0.76 -3.21 -2.34
N TRP A 302 -1.32 -2.77 -3.46
CA TRP A 302 -2.09 -1.53 -3.51
C TRP A 302 -3.57 -1.76 -3.24
N ASN A 303 -4.28 -2.44 -4.14
CA ASN A 303 -5.73 -2.49 -4.11
C ASN A 303 -6.32 -3.85 -4.50
N THR A 304 -5.51 -4.78 -4.96
CA THR A 304 -6.00 -6.06 -5.49
C THR A 304 -5.38 -7.25 -4.78
N TRP A 305 -4.05 -7.24 -4.62
CA TRP A 305 -3.29 -8.43 -4.24
C TRP A 305 -2.34 -8.12 -3.11
N GLU A 306 -2.26 -9.01 -2.14
CA GLU A 306 -1.10 -9.15 -1.27
C GLU A 306 -0.21 -10.28 -1.74
N GLU A 307 1.07 -10.19 -1.40
CA GLU A 307 2.09 -11.09 -1.93
C GLU A 307 2.98 -11.67 -0.84
N VAL A 308 3.24 -12.97 -0.93
CA VAL A 308 4.42 -13.61 -0.37
C VAL A 308 5.40 -13.83 -1.52
N ASN A 309 6.50 -13.09 -1.50
CA ASN A 309 7.57 -13.12 -2.48
C ASN A 309 8.74 -13.97 -1.98
N ARG A 310 9.50 -14.60 -2.89
CA ARG A 310 10.60 -15.51 -2.54
C ARG A 310 11.84 -15.27 -3.38
N VAL A 311 12.96 -14.96 -2.72
CA VAL A 311 14.29 -14.90 -3.31
C VAL A 311 15.03 -16.18 -2.95
N THR A 312 15.16 -17.10 -3.92
CA THR A 312 15.76 -18.43 -3.68
C THR A 312 17.28 -18.37 -3.51
N ASN A 313 17.95 -17.47 -4.25
CA ASN A 313 19.39 -17.28 -4.14
C ASN A 313 19.73 -15.79 -4.32
N PRO A 314 19.98 -15.05 -3.23
CA PRO A 314 20.34 -13.63 -3.30
C PRO A 314 21.61 -13.32 -4.10
N GLY A 315 22.46 -14.31 -4.40
CA GLY A 315 23.72 -14.12 -5.13
C GLY A 315 23.66 -14.38 -6.64
N SER A 316 22.59 -14.95 -7.19
CA SER A 316 22.57 -15.36 -8.61
C SER A 316 22.22 -14.24 -9.61
N GLY A 317 21.48 -13.23 -9.16
CA GLY A 317 20.94 -12.12 -9.96
C GLY A 317 19.92 -11.35 -9.13
N PRO A 318 19.77 -10.02 -9.30
CA PRO A 318 18.72 -9.32 -8.59
C PRO A 318 17.34 -9.79 -9.12
N VAL A 319 16.44 -10.16 -8.22
CA VAL A 319 15.08 -10.63 -8.57
C VAL A 319 14.15 -9.43 -8.72
N ASN A 320 13.47 -9.29 -9.85
CA ASN A 320 12.47 -8.25 -10.08
C ASN A 320 11.06 -8.79 -9.79
N PHE A 321 10.32 -8.21 -8.85
CA PHE A 321 8.93 -8.59 -8.57
C PHE A 321 7.88 -7.77 -9.34
N GLY A 322 8.31 -6.73 -10.07
CA GLY A 322 7.54 -6.08 -11.13
C GLY A 322 6.74 -4.85 -10.71
N TRP A 323 6.60 -4.53 -9.42
CA TRP A 323 5.99 -3.27 -8.97
C TRP A 323 6.78 -2.05 -9.50
N PRO A 324 6.14 -0.96 -9.95
CA PRO A 324 4.69 -0.71 -9.93
C PRO A 324 3.94 -1.14 -11.20
N CYS A 325 4.63 -1.73 -12.16
CA CYS A 325 4.04 -2.16 -13.42
C CYS A 325 3.13 -3.39 -13.23
N PHE A 326 3.44 -4.24 -12.25
CA PHE A 326 2.65 -5.39 -11.87
C PHE A 326 2.20 -5.29 -10.41
N GLU A 327 1.00 -5.81 -10.15
CA GLU A 327 0.49 -6.12 -8.82
C GLU A 327 -0.07 -7.55 -8.87
N GLY A 328 0.45 -8.45 -8.04
CA GLY A 328 0.29 -9.88 -8.22
C GLY A 328 0.88 -10.33 -9.56
N GLY A 329 0.10 -11.11 -10.31
CA GLY A 329 0.45 -11.50 -11.68
C GLY A 329 -0.08 -10.56 -12.77
N ALA A 330 -0.82 -9.51 -12.41
CA ALA A 330 -1.55 -8.66 -13.35
C ALA A 330 -0.85 -7.32 -13.56
N ARG A 331 -1.07 -6.69 -14.72
CA ARG A 331 -0.65 -5.30 -14.94
C ARG A 331 -1.43 -4.38 -14.01
N GLN A 332 -0.74 -3.45 -13.38
CA GLN A 332 -1.37 -2.47 -12.50
C GLN A 332 -2.05 -1.39 -13.34
N GLY A 333 -3.37 -1.24 -13.22
CA GLY A 333 -4.19 -0.44 -14.13
C GLY A 333 -3.85 1.06 -14.18
N GLY A 334 -3.40 1.63 -13.07
CA GLY A 334 -2.89 3.00 -12.95
C GLY A 334 -1.65 3.23 -13.81
N TYR A 335 -0.63 2.38 -13.64
CA TYR A 335 0.65 2.51 -14.34
C TYR A 335 0.58 2.05 -15.80
N ASP A 336 -0.22 1.02 -16.13
CA ASP A 336 -0.53 0.63 -17.52
C ASP A 336 -1.32 1.74 -18.24
N GLY A 337 -2.33 2.32 -17.59
CA GLY A 337 -3.09 3.44 -18.15
C GLY A 337 -2.25 4.71 -18.37
N ALA A 338 -1.21 4.91 -17.57
CA ALA A 338 -0.26 6.01 -17.71
C ALA A 338 0.68 5.85 -18.93
N ASN A 339 0.77 4.65 -19.52
CA ASN A 339 1.58 4.36 -20.70
C ASN A 339 3.06 4.78 -20.54
N LEU A 340 3.66 4.35 -19.43
CA LEU A 340 5.04 4.68 -19.04
C LEU A 340 6.04 3.76 -19.73
N THR A 341 7.06 4.32 -20.37
CA THR A 341 8.10 3.59 -21.13
C THR A 341 8.74 2.48 -20.29
N LEU A 342 9.02 2.73 -19.02
CA LEU A 342 9.64 1.76 -18.11
C LEU A 342 8.76 0.52 -17.91
N CYS A 343 7.44 0.71 -17.84
CA CYS A 343 6.45 -0.36 -17.73
C CYS A 343 6.16 -1.01 -19.08
N GLU A 344 5.95 -0.26 -20.16
CA GLU A 344 5.74 -0.82 -21.49
C GLU A 344 6.89 -1.72 -21.95
N ASN A 345 8.13 -1.32 -21.62
CA ASN A 345 9.30 -2.15 -21.87
C ASN A 345 9.27 -3.45 -21.04
N LEU A 346 8.85 -3.40 -19.77
CA LEU A 346 8.75 -4.59 -18.93
C LEU A 346 7.63 -5.51 -19.42
N TYR A 347 6.49 -4.96 -19.80
CA TYR A 347 5.37 -5.71 -20.37
C TYR A 347 5.74 -6.45 -21.65
N THR A 348 6.58 -5.82 -22.48
CA THR A 348 7.03 -6.38 -23.75
C THR A 348 8.14 -7.41 -23.56
N ALA A 349 9.13 -7.11 -22.69
CA ALA A 349 10.28 -7.97 -22.47
C ALA A 349 9.97 -9.16 -21.54
N GLY A 350 9.01 -9.00 -20.62
CA GLY A 350 8.85 -9.86 -19.46
C GLY A 350 10.04 -9.75 -18.50
N GLY A 351 10.18 -10.74 -17.61
CA GLY A 351 11.31 -10.83 -16.68
C GLY A 351 10.99 -10.44 -15.23
N GLN A 352 9.76 -10.01 -14.96
CA GLN A 352 9.23 -9.98 -13.60
C GLN A 352 9.00 -11.42 -13.09
N THR A 353 9.22 -11.61 -11.79
CA THR A 353 9.01 -12.86 -11.07
C THR A 353 7.65 -12.80 -10.41
N ALA A 354 6.80 -13.79 -10.68
CA ALA A 354 5.51 -13.89 -10.01
C ALA A 354 5.70 -14.16 -8.50
N PRO A 355 4.78 -13.70 -7.65
CA PRO A 355 4.80 -14.03 -6.24
C PRO A 355 4.80 -15.54 -6.00
N PHE A 356 5.45 -15.97 -4.93
CA PHE A 356 5.39 -17.38 -4.51
C PHE A 356 3.96 -17.75 -4.11
N TYR A 357 3.27 -16.81 -3.49
CA TYR A 357 1.83 -16.86 -3.24
C TYR A 357 1.26 -15.45 -3.31
N ALA A 358 0.08 -15.31 -3.92
CA ALA A 358 -0.66 -14.05 -3.93
C ALA A 358 -2.10 -14.33 -3.51
N TYR A 359 -2.71 -13.42 -2.76
CA TYR A 359 -4.09 -13.53 -2.31
C TYR A 359 -4.85 -12.22 -2.49
N ALA A 360 -6.09 -12.34 -2.96
CA ALA A 360 -6.91 -11.18 -3.31
C ALA A 360 -7.44 -10.51 -2.04
N HIS A 361 -7.45 -9.18 -1.99
CA HIS A 361 -8.06 -8.40 -0.91
C HIS A 361 -9.52 -8.81 -0.65
N THR A 362 -10.25 -9.13 -1.72
CA THR A 362 -11.68 -9.48 -1.70
C THR A 362 -11.97 -10.95 -1.43
N GLY A 363 -10.95 -11.81 -1.39
CA GLY A 363 -11.08 -13.25 -1.23
C GLY A 363 -10.56 -13.71 0.13
N SER A 364 -11.12 -14.81 0.64
CA SER A 364 -10.53 -15.51 1.79
C SER A 364 -9.22 -16.20 1.38
N VAL A 365 -8.24 -16.24 2.29
CA VAL A 365 -6.96 -16.92 2.04
C VAL A 365 -7.15 -18.44 2.04
N VAL A 366 -7.98 -18.92 2.97
CA VAL A 366 -8.43 -20.30 3.08
C VAL A 366 -9.96 -20.30 2.97
N SER A 367 -10.52 -21.28 2.26
CA SER A 367 -11.97 -21.36 2.12
C SER A 367 -12.62 -21.62 3.48
N GLY A 368 -13.56 -20.75 3.88
CA GLY A 368 -14.31 -20.87 5.13
C GLY A 368 -13.59 -20.35 6.38
N ASP A 369 -12.43 -19.69 6.25
CA ASP A 369 -11.87 -18.95 7.37
C ASP A 369 -12.73 -17.71 7.71
N THR A 370 -12.63 -17.26 8.97
CA THR A 370 -13.41 -16.13 9.53
C THR A 370 -12.67 -14.80 9.44
N CYS A 371 -11.56 -14.75 8.70
CA CYS A 371 -10.77 -13.55 8.53
C CYS A 371 -11.57 -12.53 7.70
N PRO A 372 -11.56 -11.24 8.08
CA PRO A 372 -12.09 -10.16 7.26
C PRO A 372 -11.51 -10.16 5.84
N THR A 373 -12.27 -9.60 4.91
CA THR A 373 -11.89 -9.35 3.51
C THR A 373 -12.21 -7.90 3.16
N GLY A 374 -11.61 -7.40 2.08
CA GLY A 374 -11.81 -6.04 1.57
C GLY A 374 -10.56 -5.16 1.75
N GLY A 375 -9.71 -5.46 2.71
CA GLY A 375 -8.39 -4.87 2.87
C GLY A 375 -7.40 -5.94 3.33
N SER A 376 -6.12 -5.75 3.07
CA SER A 376 -5.08 -6.71 3.42
C SER A 376 -3.75 -5.99 3.55
N SER A 377 -2.93 -6.45 4.49
CA SER A 377 -1.59 -5.92 4.75
C SER A 377 -0.75 -7.05 5.31
N VAL A 378 0.00 -7.77 4.47
CA VAL A 378 0.91 -8.82 4.96
C VAL A 378 1.96 -8.20 5.89
N SER A 379 1.84 -8.51 7.18
CA SER A 379 2.43 -7.72 8.27
C SER A 379 3.32 -8.51 9.21
N GLY A 380 3.62 -9.76 8.88
CA GLY A 380 4.48 -10.60 9.71
C GLY A 380 4.92 -11.84 8.94
N ALA A 381 6.13 -12.32 9.22
CA ALA A 381 6.71 -13.46 8.53
C ALA A 381 7.64 -14.21 9.49
N ALA A 382 7.45 -15.52 9.67
CA ALA A 382 8.34 -16.33 10.50
C ALA A 382 8.44 -17.78 10.00
N PHE A 383 9.60 -18.39 10.15
CA PHE A 383 9.79 -19.82 9.90
C PHE A 383 9.83 -20.60 11.19
N TYR A 384 9.00 -21.63 11.30
CA TYR A 384 9.16 -22.63 12.34
C TYR A 384 10.46 -23.42 12.14
N PRO A 385 11.19 -23.79 13.21
CA PRO A 385 12.45 -24.51 13.08
C PRO A 385 12.28 -25.83 12.29
N PRO A 386 13.16 -26.12 11.30
CA PRO A 386 13.05 -27.35 10.51
C PRO A 386 13.36 -28.61 11.33
N GLY A 387 14.15 -28.48 12.39
CA GLY A 387 14.43 -29.55 13.36
C GLY A 387 13.29 -29.83 14.33
N GLY A 388 12.22 -29.02 14.30
CA GLY A 388 11.11 -29.07 15.23
C GLY A 388 11.33 -28.24 16.49
N GLY A 389 10.34 -28.30 17.37
CA GLY A 389 10.27 -27.63 18.66
C GLY A 389 9.04 -28.15 19.39
N ASP A 390 8.41 -27.31 20.21
CA ASP A 390 7.26 -27.72 21.03
C ASP A 390 5.97 -27.99 20.22
N TYR A 391 5.88 -27.54 18.95
CA TYR A 391 4.70 -27.75 18.10
C TYR A 391 4.72 -29.15 17.45
N PRO A 392 3.57 -29.67 17.00
CA PRO A 392 3.51 -30.93 16.27
C PRO A 392 4.44 -30.94 15.05
N ALA A 393 5.02 -32.11 14.73
CA ALA A 393 6.00 -32.27 13.65
C ALA A 393 5.54 -31.75 12.26
N ALA A 394 4.23 -31.65 12.02
CA ALA A 394 3.67 -31.07 10.81
C ALA A 394 3.99 -29.57 10.61
N TYR A 395 4.44 -28.88 11.67
CA TYR A 395 4.89 -27.48 11.61
C TYR A 395 6.38 -27.35 11.35
N ASN A 396 7.18 -28.43 11.39
CA ASN A 396 8.63 -28.36 11.15
C ASN A 396 8.93 -27.73 9.79
N GLY A 397 9.59 -26.57 9.79
CA GLY A 397 9.92 -25.82 8.56
C GLY A 397 8.75 -25.07 7.92
N ALA A 398 7.60 -24.94 8.60
CA ALA A 398 6.46 -24.19 8.13
C ALA A 398 6.74 -22.68 8.10
N PHE A 399 6.14 -21.99 7.14
CA PHE A 399 6.18 -20.53 7.04
C PHE A 399 4.87 -19.94 7.56
N PHE A 400 4.95 -19.11 8.59
CA PHE A 400 3.85 -18.32 9.11
C PHE A 400 3.86 -16.93 8.50
N PHE A 401 2.68 -16.40 8.18
CA PHE A 401 2.52 -15.02 7.77
C PHE A 401 1.27 -14.42 8.41
N ALA A 402 1.38 -13.17 8.84
CA ALA A 402 0.29 -12.41 9.43
C ALA A 402 -0.26 -11.38 8.45
N ASP A 403 -1.51 -10.98 8.65
CA ASP A 403 -2.11 -9.84 7.96
C ASP A 403 -2.81 -8.94 8.97
N TYR A 404 -2.35 -7.69 9.07
CA TYR A 404 -2.82 -6.70 10.03
C TYR A 404 -4.27 -6.29 9.73
N SER A 405 -4.62 -6.08 8.46
CA SER A 405 -5.97 -5.64 8.10
C SER A 405 -7.02 -6.75 8.25
N ARG A 406 -6.57 -8.00 8.40
CA ARG A 406 -7.43 -9.18 8.53
C ARG A 406 -7.37 -9.82 9.91
N ASP A 407 -6.66 -9.25 10.88
CA ASP A 407 -6.57 -9.80 12.24
C ASP A 407 -6.28 -11.32 12.24
N CYS A 408 -5.37 -11.77 11.36
CA CYS A 408 -5.19 -13.19 11.10
C CYS A 408 -3.73 -13.58 10.88
N ILE A 409 -3.42 -14.81 11.26
CA ILE A 409 -2.13 -15.46 10.99
C ILE A 409 -2.41 -16.79 10.30
N TRP A 410 -1.78 -17.02 9.15
CA TRP A 410 -1.85 -18.28 8.43
C TRP A 410 -0.50 -19.00 8.49
N VAL A 411 -0.53 -20.28 8.17
CA VAL A 411 0.65 -21.12 8.06
C VAL A 411 0.66 -21.86 6.72
N MET A 412 1.81 -21.87 6.05
CA MET A 412 2.15 -22.74 4.92
C MET A 412 3.06 -23.87 5.42
N PRO A 413 2.50 -25.01 5.82
CA PRO A 413 3.31 -26.17 6.19
C PRO A 413 4.01 -26.75 4.94
N PRO A 414 5.16 -27.41 5.11
CA PRO A 414 5.72 -28.21 4.03
C PRO A 414 4.94 -29.51 3.86
N ALA A 415 4.94 -30.07 2.64
CA ALA A 415 4.32 -31.38 2.38
C ALA A 415 4.97 -32.53 3.15
N THR A 416 6.22 -32.35 3.60
CA THR A 416 6.94 -33.28 4.49
C THR A 416 7.67 -32.44 5.55
N PRO A 417 7.60 -32.80 6.85
CA PRO A 417 8.30 -32.08 7.92
C PRO A 417 9.76 -31.76 7.57
N GLY A 418 10.14 -30.48 7.71
CA GLY A 418 11.48 -29.95 7.38
C GLY A 418 11.69 -29.58 5.90
N GLY A 419 10.70 -29.82 5.03
CA GLY A 419 10.72 -29.47 3.62
C GLY A 419 10.59 -27.96 3.33
N ALA A 420 10.33 -27.62 2.07
CA ALA A 420 9.96 -26.26 1.68
C ALA A 420 8.46 -26.02 1.94
N PRO A 421 8.05 -24.82 2.40
CA PRO A 421 6.63 -24.47 2.54
C PRO A 421 5.85 -24.69 1.24
N ASP A 422 4.62 -25.15 1.36
CA ASP A 422 3.72 -25.38 0.23
C ASP A 422 2.45 -24.51 0.36
N PRO A 423 2.21 -23.55 -0.56
CA PRO A 423 1.00 -22.76 -0.57
C PRO A 423 -0.27 -23.61 -0.69
N ALA A 424 -0.21 -24.80 -1.31
CA ALA A 424 -1.38 -25.67 -1.42
C ALA A 424 -1.82 -26.24 -0.06
N GLY A 425 -0.90 -26.36 0.89
CA GLY A 425 -1.16 -26.83 2.25
C GLY A 425 -1.54 -25.72 3.24
N ARG A 426 -1.66 -24.47 2.78
CA ARG A 426 -1.94 -23.33 3.65
C ARG A 426 -3.24 -23.49 4.44
N ARG A 427 -3.22 -23.07 5.69
CA ARG A 427 -4.37 -23.12 6.59
C ARG A 427 -4.33 -21.94 7.55
N ILE A 428 -5.49 -21.59 8.10
CA ILE A 428 -5.55 -20.61 9.17
C ILE A 428 -4.85 -21.17 10.42
N PHE A 429 -4.10 -20.31 11.09
CA PHE A 429 -3.45 -20.62 12.36
C PHE A 429 -4.02 -19.79 13.50
N VAL A 430 -4.28 -18.51 13.28
CA VAL A 430 -4.98 -17.64 14.24
C VAL A 430 -6.03 -16.85 13.46
N SER A 431 -7.28 -16.87 13.93
CA SER A 431 -8.29 -15.87 13.54
C SER A 431 -8.55 -14.92 14.70
N GLN A 432 -8.83 -13.65 14.42
CA GLN A 432 -9.02 -12.62 15.44
C GLN A 432 -7.75 -12.42 16.30
N ALA A 433 -6.58 -12.54 15.67
CA ALA A 433 -5.33 -12.07 16.24
C ALA A 433 -5.45 -10.56 16.49
N ALA A 434 -4.87 -10.06 17.58
CA ALA A 434 -5.02 -8.67 18.01
C ALA A 434 -4.69 -7.62 16.92
N ASN A 435 -3.42 -7.22 16.76
CA ASN A 435 -2.98 -6.34 15.67
C ASN A 435 -1.57 -6.78 15.22
N PRO A 436 -1.42 -7.95 14.57
CA PRO A 436 -0.11 -8.54 14.35
C PRO A 436 0.71 -7.72 13.35
N VAL A 437 1.89 -7.25 13.78
CA VAL A 437 2.82 -6.44 12.95
C VAL A 437 4.25 -6.98 12.91
N ASP A 438 4.49 -8.11 13.58
CA ASP A 438 5.72 -8.89 13.49
C ASP A 438 5.47 -10.31 13.99
N LEU A 439 6.22 -11.28 13.47
CA LEU A 439 6.21 -12.67 13.92
C LEU A 439 7.64 -13.11 14.23
N ALA A 440 7.84 -13.72 15.39
CA ALA A 440 9.13 -14.24 15.79
C ALA A 440 9.00 -15.65 16.37
N ILE A 441 9.99 -16.51 16.14
CA ILE A 441 10.11 -17.77 16.88
C ILE A 441 11.03 -17.53 18.07
N GLY A 442 10.47 -17.68 19.27
CA GLY A 442 11.22 -17.51 20.51
C GLY A 442 11.85 -18.81 21.02
N PRO A 443 12.49 -18.76 22.20
CA PRO A 443 13.04 -19.94 22.87
C PRO A 443 11.99 -21.04 23.07
N GLY A 444 12.38 -22.30 22.86
CA GLY A 444 11.47 -23.47 22.86
C GLY A 444 10.77 -23.72 21.53
N GLY A 445 10.83 -22.76 20.60
CA GLY A 445 10.21 -22.87 19.29
C GLY A 445 8.76 -22.39 19.24
N ASP A 446 8.27 -21.67 20.25
CA ASP A 446 6.93 -21.08 20.19
C ASP A 446 6.89 -19.86 19.25
N LEU A 447 5.76 -19.65 18.59
CA LEU A 447 5.47 -18.45 17.82
C LEU A 447 5.08 -17.30 18.75
N TYR A 448 5.66 -16.14 18.51
CA TYR A 448 5.34 -14.87 19.15
C TYR A 448 4.91 -13.88 18.08
N TYR A 449 4.07 -12.92 18.47
CA TYR A 449 3.78 -11.78 17.61
C TYR A 449 3.71 -10.46 18.39
N ALA A 450 4.14 -9.39 17.72
CA ALA A 450 3.98 -8.02 18.21
C ALA A 450 2.56 -7.55 17.87
N ASP A 451 1.82 -7.12 18.88
CA ASP A 451 0.51 -6.50 18.74
C ASP A 451 0.70 -4.99 18.82
N ALA A 452 0.44 -4.29 17.71
CA ALA A 452 0.55 -2.83 17.62
C ALA A 452 -0.32 -2.09 18.66
N GLY A 453 -1.29 -2.77 19.28
CA GLY A 453 -2.08 -2.30 20.41
C GLY A 453 -1.31 -2.20 21.74
N GLY A 454 -0.08 -2.68 21.81
CA GLY A 454 0.81 -2.50 22.98
C GLY A 454 1.15 -3.77 23.74
N THR A 455 1.04 -4.94 23.11
CA THR A 455 1.38 -6.23 23.73
C THR A 455 2.34 -7.06 22.88
N VAL A 456 2.99 -8.03 23.50
CA VAL A 456 3.67 -9.15 22.83
C VAL A 456 2.98 -10.43 23.26
N ARG A 457 2.61 -11.28 22.30
CA ARG A 457 1.76 -12.45 22.54
C ARG A 457 2.45 -13.75 22.15
N ARG A 458 2.39 -14.69 23.10
CA ARG A 458 2.73 -16.13 23.15
C ARG A 458 1.74 -17.06 22.47
N ILE A 459 2.06 -17.82 21.43
CA ILE A 459 1.26 -19.00 21.06
C ILE A 459 2.00 -20.28 21.48
N ARG A 460 1.41 -21.07 22.39
CA ARG A 460 1.97 -22.31 22.94
C ARG A 460 1.16 -23.53 22.54
N TYR A 461 1.82 -24.69 22.42
CA TYR A 461 1.17 -25.98 22.19
C TYR A 461 1.17 -26.89 23.44
N PHE A 462 0.07 -27.57 23.67
CA PHE A 462 -0.17 -28.54 24.75
C PHE A 462 -0.77 -29.82 24.16
N GLY A 463 0.07 -30.84 23.91
CA GLY A 463 -0.35 -32.08 23.25
C GLY A 463 -1.08 -33.11 24.15
N GLY A 464 -1.39 -32.74 25.39
CA GLY A 464 -2.00 -33.61 26.39
C GLY A 464 -3.03 -32.83 27.21
N ASN A 465 -2.69 -32.54 28.47
CA ASN A 465 -3.47 -31.67 29.33
C ASN A 465 -3.20 -30.20 28.98
N GLN A 466 -4.20 -29.49 28.50
CA GLN A 466 -4.18 -28.05 28.32
C GLN A 466 -4.41 -27.41 29.69
N PRO A 467 -3.57 -26.46 30.14
CA PRO A 467 -3.87 -25.74 31.38
C PRO A 467 -5.22 -25.05 31.24
N PRO A 468 -5.93 -24.74 32.32
CA PRO A 468 -7.19 -23.99 32.24
C PRO A 468 -6.98 -22.58 31.67
N SER A 469 -8.06 -21.87 31.34
CA SER A 469 -8.04 -20.43 31.10
C SER A 469 -8.62 -19.76 32.35
N ALA A 470 -7.77 -19.10 33.12
CA ALA A 470 -8.20 -18.31 34.26
C ALA A 470 -8.78 -16.99 33.76
N VAL A 471 -10.05 -16.75 34.07
CA VAL A 471 -10.73 -15.48 33.77
C VAL A 471 -11.22 -14.92 35.09
N ALA A 472 -10.74 -13.73 35.46
CA ALA A 472 -11.13 -13.02 36.66
C ALA A 472 -11.83 -11.72 36.29
N PHE A 473 -13.10 -11.60 36.63
CA PHE A 473 -13.80 -10.32 36.65
C PHE A 473 -13.75 -9.75 38.06
N ALA A 474 -13.57 -8.44 38.16
CA ALA A 474 -13.64 -7.69 39.40
C ALA A 474 -14.49 -6.45 39.16
N SER A 475 -15.39 -6.12 40.09
CA SER A 475 -16.23 -4.93 39.98
C SER A 475 -16.54 -4.33 41.35
N PRO A 476 -16.27 -3.02 41.56
CA PRO A 476 -15.41 -2.16 40.75
C PRO A 476 -13.91 -2.51 40.91
N THR A 477 -13.06 -2.22 39.93
CA THR A 477 -11.58 -2.37 40.05
C THR A 477 -10.88 -1.13 40.62
N SER A 478 -11.62 -0.04 40.81
CA SER A 478 -11.10 1.25 41.28
C SER A 478 -12.21 2.05 41.95
N GLY A 479 -11.87 2.89 42.91
CA GLY A 479 -12.84 3.76 43.59
C GLY A 479 -12.32 4.28 44.92
N ALA A 480 -13.13 5.04 45.65
CA ALA A 480 -12.75 5.54 46.97
C ALA A 480 -12.57 4.39 47.98
N ALA A 481 -11.58 4.52 48.87
CA ALA A 481 -11.38 3.59 49.97
C ALA A 481 -12.36 3.88 51.13
N PRO A 482 -12.89 2.86 51.84
CA PRO A 482 -12.68 1.44 51.58
C PRO A 482 -13.45 0.95 50.33
N LEU A 483 -12.78 0.19 49.48
CA LEU A 483 -13.33 -0.31 48.21
C LEU A 483 -13.75 -1.78 48.38
N THR A 484 -15.06 -2.04 48.31
CA THR A 484 -15.56 -3.43 48.26
C THR A 484 -15.67 -3.87 46.82
N VAL A 485 -14.97 -4.96 46.49
CA VAL A 485 -14.87 -5.52 45.14
C VAL A 485 -15.52 -6.89 45.11
N ALA A 486 -16.46 -7.08 44.19
CA ALA A 486 -16.98 -8.39 43.85
C ALA A 486 -16.09 -9.04 42.79
N PHE A 487 -15.70 -10.28 43.02
CA PHE A 487 -14.87 -11.09 42.13
C PHE A 487 -15.69 -12.24 41.56
N ASP A 488 -15.50 -12.50 40.27
CA ASP A 488 -16.20 -13.55 39.52
C ASP A 488 -15.24 -14.26 38.56
N ALA A 489 -14.98 -15.54 38.83
CA ALA A 489 -14.17 -16.44 38.03
C ALA A 489 -14.99 -17.41 37.17
N THR A 490 -16.32 -17.26 37.10
CA THR A 490 -17.20 -18.19 36.38
C THR A 490 -16.96 -18.21 34.87
N GLY A 491 -16.29 -17.20 34.32
CA GLY A 491 -15.79 -17.20 32.94
C GLY A 491 -14.58 -18.11 32.70
N SER A 492 -13.95 -18.64 33.76
CA SER A 492 -12.81 -19.55 33.62
C SER A 492 -13.28 -20.88 33.03
N SER A 493 -12.47 -21.44 32.15
CA SER A 493 -12.84 -22.65 31.40
C SER A 493 -11.63 -23.55 31.15
N ASP A 494 -11.92 -24.80 30.83
CA ASP A 494 -10.91 -25.76 30.38
C ASP A 494 -11.30 -26.32 28.99
N PRO A 495 -10.39 -26.34 28.01
CA PRO A 495 -10.59 -26.95 26.70
C PRO A 495 -10.71 -28.47 26.77
N ASP A 496 -10.16 -29.09 27.81
CA ASP A 496 -10.21 -30.54 27.97
C ASP A 496 -11.60 -30.93 28.50
N PRO A 497 -12.39 -31.71 27.72
CA PRO A 497 -13.76 -32.04 28.11
C PRO A 497 -13.88 -32.81 29.42
N SER A 498 -12.79 -33.44 29.88
CA SER A 498 -12.68 -34.09 31.18
C SER A 498 -12.79 -33.13 32.36
N ASP A 499 -12.45 -31.86 32.16
CA ASP A 499 -12.26 -30.86 33.21
C ASP A 499 -13.44 -29.89 33.32
N HIS A 500 -14.42 -30.00 32.42
CA HIS A 500 -15.63 -29.19 32.41
C HIS A 500 -16.40 -29.30 33.75
N GLY A 501 -16.41 -28.21 34.52
CA GLY A 501 -17.07 -28.13 35.82
C GLY A 501 -16.27 -28.72 36.98
N LEU A 502 -15.01 -29.11 36.77
CA LEU A 502 -14.11 -29.67 37.79
C LEU A 502 -12.96 -28.74 38.20
N LEU A 503 -12.99 -27.49 37.72
CA LEU A 503 -11.99 -26.48 38.05
C LEU A 503 -11.99 -26.12 39.53
N ARG A 504 -10.80 -25.96 40.10
CA ARG A 504 -10.57 -25.46 41.46
C ARG A 504 -10.08 -24.03 41.38
N TYR A 505 -10.57 -23.17 42.27
CA TYR A 505 -10.26 -21.75 42.31
C TYR A 505 -9.51 -21.41 43.59
N ALA A 506 -8.51 -20.55 43.48
CA ALA A 506 -7.80 -19.97 44.62
C ALA A 506 -7.59 -18.48 44.36
N TRP A 507 -8.28 -17.65 45.13
CA TRP A 507 -8.14 -16.21 45.14
C TRP A 507 -7.18 -15.80 46.26
N ASP A 508 -6.20 -14.96 45.91
CA ASP A 508 -5.37 -14.19 46.82
C ASP A 508 -5.62 -12.72 46.49
N PHE A 509 -6.39 -12.01 47.32
CA PHE A 509 -6.82 -10.65 47.02
C PHE A 509 -5.73 -9.60 47.25
N THR A 510 -4.63 -9.97 47.90
CA THR A 510 -3.54 -9.04 48.21
C THR A 510 -2.19 -9.42 47.60
N ASP A 511 -2.13 -10.53 46.87
CA ASP A 511 -0.93 -11.14 46.28
C ASP A 511 0.18 -11.36 47.33
N ASP A 512 -0.22 -11.75 48.55
CA ASP A 512 0.69 -11.98 49.68
C ASP A 512 1.13 -13.45 49.83
N GLY A 513 0.62 -14.32 48.96
CA GLY A 513 0.85 -15.77 48.94
C GLY A 513 -0.20 -16.57 49.72
N THR A 514 -1.19 -15.93 50.32
CA THR A 514 -2.26 -16.57 51.09
C THR A 514 -3.53 -16.68 50.25
N VAL A 515 -4.14 -17.87 50.23
CA VAL A 515 -5.45 -18.05 49.60
C VAL A 515 -6.55 -17.54 50.53
N ASP A 516 -7.25 -16.50 50.10
CA ASP A 516 -8.34 -15.84 50.82
C ASP A 516 -9.71 -16.46 50.53
N ALA A 517 -9.94 -16.95 49.30
CA ALA A 517 -11.20 -17.59 48.91
C ALA A 517 -11.00 -18.68 47.85
N THR A 518 -11.91 -19.65 47.81
CA THR A 518 -11.82 -20.80 46.87
C THR A 518 -13.08 -21.04 46.04
N THR A 519 -14.05 -20.12 46.10
CA THR A 519 -15.29 -20.20 45.32
C THR A 519 -15.15 -19.43 44.00
N PRO A 520 -15.91 -19.81 42.95
CA PRO A 520 -15.89 -19.09 41.68
C PRO A 520 -16.25 -17.60 41.83
N THR A 521 -17.15 -17.27 42.77
CA THR A 521 -17.47 -15.89 43.13
C THR A 521 -17.05 -15.60 44.56
N ALA A 522 -16.57 -14.37 44.81
CA ALA A 522 -16.11 -13.93 46.11
C ALA A 522 -16.26 -12.40 46.25
N SER A 523 -16.06 -11.87 47.45
CA SER A 523 -16.01 -10.43 47.67
C SER A 523 -14.92 -10.09 48.68
N TYR A 524 -14.18 -9.01 48.42
CA TYR A 524 -13.14 -8.52 49.34
C TYR A 524 -13.24 -7.01 49.50
N THR A 525 -13.00 -6.51 50.71
CA THR A 525 -13.01 -5.06 51.01
C THR A 525 -11.59 -4.59 51.28
N TYR A 526 -11.06 -3.78 50.36
CA TYR A 526 -9.77 -3.11 50.50
C TYR A 526 -9.93 -1.90 51.43
N PRO A 527 -9.23 -1.86 52.58
CA PRO A 527 -9.55 -0.91 53.64
C PRO A 527 -8.97 0.49 53.43
N ASP A 528 -7.91 0.63 52.64
CA ASP A 528 -7.16 1.87 52.47
C ASP A 528 -6.98 2.26 51.00
N GLY A 529 -6.37 3.43 50.77
CA GLY A 529 -6.19 4.01 49.45
C GLY A 529 -4.93 3.54 48.70
N ARG A 530 -4.47 2.31 48.93
CA ARG A 530 -3.29 1.75 48.26
C ARG A 530 -3.69 0.90 47.05
N PRO A 531 -2.82 0.76 46.03
CA PRO A 531 -3.03 -0.22 44.97
C PRO A 531 -2.81 -1.64 45.52
N TYR A 532 -3.66 -2.56 45.07
CA TYR A 532 -3.60 -3.99 45.38
C TYR A 532 -3.57 -4.80 44.08
N THR A 533 -3.10 -6.04 44.16
CA THR A 533 -3.22 -7.01 43.07
C THR A 533 -4.01 -8.20 43.61
N ALA A 534 -5.13 -8.51 42.98
CA ALA A 534 -5.87 -9.73 43.24
C ALA A 534 -5.43 -10.80 42.25
N ARG A 535 -4.93 -11.92 42.73
CA ARG A 535 -4.54 -13.08 41.92
C ARG A 535 -5.61 -14.15 41.99
N LEU A 536 -6.06 -14.61 40.83
CA LEU A 536 -6.82 -15.84 40.68
C LEU A 536 -5.89 -16.92 40.14
N THR A 537 -5.82 -18.05 40.83
CA THR A 537 -5.27 -19.31 40.29
C THR A 537 -6.42 -20.27 40.03
N VAL A 538 -6.50 -20.77 38.80
CA VAL A 538 -7.43 -21.83 38.40
C VAL A 538 -6.64 -23.09 38.15
N THR A 539 -7.09 -24.21 38.69
CA THR A 539 -6.43 -25.51 38.59
C THR A 539 -7.39 -26.54 38.01
N ASP A 540 -6.95 -27.32 37.04
CA ASP A 540 -7.71 -28.42 36.45
C ASP A 540 -7.61 -29.72 37.28
N SER A 541 -8.17 -30.83 36.77
CA SER A 541 -8.16 -32.12 37.47
C SER A 541 -6.81 -32.85 37.43
N LEU A 542 -5.91 -32.46 36.52
CA LEU A 542 -4.55 -32.98 36.36
C LEU A 542 -3.48 -32.04 36.94
N ASP A 543 -3.93 -31.08 37.76
CA ASP A 543 -3.13 -30.10 38.51
C ASP A 543 -2.34 -29.12 37.62
N ALA A 544 -2.68 -28.96 36.34
CA ALA A 544 -2.18 -27.80 35.60
C ALA A 544 -2.96 -26.55 35.99
N VAL A 545 -2.26 -25.43 35.93
CA VAL A 545 -2.73 -24.16 36.47
C VAL A 545 -2.65 -23.06 35.43
N ASP A 546 -3.59 -22.15 35.52
CA ASP A 546 -3.48 -20.83 34.92
C ASP A 546 -3.75 -19.77 35.98
N THR A 547 -3.10 -18.63 35.82
CA THR A 547 -3.15 -17.55 36.79
C THR A 547 -3.39 -16.23 36.08
N VAL A 548 -4.36 -15.49 36.58
CA VAL A 548 -4.64 -14.12 36.12
C VAL A 548 -4.64 -13.19 37.32
N THR A 549 -4.09 -11.99 37.14
CA THR A 549 -4.11 -10.95 38.15
C THR A 549 -4.98 -9.80 37.72
N VAL A 550 -5.68 -9.19 38.67
CA VAL A 550 -6.46 -7.97 38.49
C VAL A 550 -5.89 -6.90 39.41
N ALA A 551 -5.42 -5.80 38.82
CA ALA A 551 -5.02 -4.63 39.60
C ALA A 551 -6.26 -3.95 40.19
N ILE A 552 -6.21 -3.66 41.48
CA ILE A 552 -7.26 -2.96 42.22
C ILE A 552 -6.73 -1.63 42.75
N SER A 553 -7.25 -0.54 42.23
CA SER A 553 -6.87 0.81 42.62
C SER A 553 -7.81 1.34 43.71
N SER A 554 -7.67 0.81 44.92
CA SER A 554 -8.43 1.31 46.08
C SER A 554 -7.95 2.72 46.45
N GLY A 555 -8.87 3.65 46.62
CA GLY A 555 -8.59 5.08 46.85
C GLY A 555 -8.47 5.95 45.59
N ASN A 556 -8.40 5.35 44.39
CA ASN A 556 -8.23 6.08 43.13
C ASN A 556 -9.40 5.76 42.18
N ALA A 557 -9.96 6.75 41.51
CA ALA A 557 -11.00 6.55 40.51
C ALA A 557 -10.43 6.87 39.11
N PRO A 558 -10.99 6.30 38.02
CA PRO A 558 -10.47 6.59 36.70
C PRO A 558 -10.77 8.04 36.30
N PRO A 559 -9.90 8.67 35.49
CA PRO A 559 -10.15 10.01 34.99
C PRO A 559 -11.32 10.04 34.01
N ALA A 560 -11.94 11.20 33.88
CA ALA A 560 -13.02 11.50 32.94
C ALA A 560 -12.50 12.43 31.82
N PRO A 561 -11.97 11.88 30.71
CA PRO A 561 -11.58 12.68 29.55
C PRO A 561 -12.81 13.23 28.81
N VAL A 562 -12.69 14.45 28.30
CA VAL A 562 -13.70 15.14 27.50
C VAL A 562 -13.04 15.76 26.29
N ILE A 563 -13.57 15.45 25.10
CA ILE A 563 -13.23 16.16 23.85
C ILE A 563 -14.15 17.37 23.74
N ASP A 564 -13.59 18.58 23.94
CA ASP A 564 -14.31 19.84 23.89
C ASP A 564 -14.57 20.30 22.45
N THR A 565 -13.56 20.16 21.59
CA THR A 565 -13.65 20.47 20.16
C THR A 565 -12.96 19.41 19.33
N PRO A 566 -13.47 19.12 18.11
CA PRO A 566 -14.68 19.67 17.51
C PRO A 566 -15.97 19.12 18.14
N GLY A 567 -17.00 19.98 18.30
CA GLY A 567 -18.32 19.57 18.78
C GLY A 567 -19.16 18.89 17.68
N GLY A 568 -20.11 18.03 18.07
CA GLY A 568 -21.00 17.33 17.12
C GLY A 568 -20.31 16.20 16.34
N GLN A 569 -20.78 15.94 15.11
CA GLN A 569 -20.09 15.13 14.09
C GLN A 569 -19.67 16.09 12.98
N PRO A 570 -18.49 16.72 13.06
CA PRO A 570 -18.04 17.65 12.05
C PRO A 570 -17.72 16.89 10.75
N ASP A 571 -18.08 17.50 9.62
CA ASP A 571 -17.66 17.01 8.32
C ASP A 571 -16.32 17.66 7.92
N PHE A 572 -15.44 16.92 7.27
CA PHE A 572 -14.16 17.43 6.75
C PHE A 572 -14.06 17.24 5.23
N ALA A 573 -13.34 18.13 4.56
CA ALA A 573 -12.76 17.89 3.24
C ALA A 573 -11.24 17.72 3.39
N VAL A 574 -10.60 17.07 2.43
CA VAL A 574 -9.15 16.92 2.41
C VAL A 574 -8.48 18.30 2.47
N GLY A 575 -7.50 18.44 3.36
CA GLY A 575 -6.75 19.68 3.60
C GLY A 575 -7.44 20.70 4.51
N ASP A 576 -8.66 20.44 4.98
CA ASP A 576 -9.27 21.28 6.02
C ASP A 576 -8.39 21.29 7.28
N SER A 577 -8.18 22.47 7.86
CA SER A 577 -7.48 22.60 9.14
C SER A 577 -8.43 22.28 10.29
N VAL A 578 -8.29 21.11 10.90
CA VAL A 578 -9.10 20.65 12.02
C VAL A 578 -8.36 20.90 13.33
N SER A 579 -8.91 21.77 14.16
CA SER A 579 -8.43 21.99 15.54
C SER A 579 -9.20 21.11 16.50
N PHE A 580 -8.50 20.58 17.50
CA PHE A 580 -9.10 19.83 18.59
C PHE A 580 -8.59 20.31 19.94
N THR A 581 -9.45 20.21 20.94
CA THR A 581 -9.12 20.49 22.34
C THR A 581 -9.87 19.52 23.24
N GLY A 582 -9.28 19.23 24.39
CA GLY A 582 -9.92 18.44 25.41
C GLY A 582 -9.24 18.63 26.76
N HIS A 583 -9.90 18.12 27.77
CA HIS A 583 -9.42 18.13 29.14
C HIS A 583 -9.84 16.83 29.82
N ALA A 584 -9.31 16.59 31.02
CA ALA A 584 -9.79 15.52 31.87
C ALA A 584 -9.88 15.98 33.31
N THR A 585 -10.86 15.46 34.04
CA THR A 585 -10.96 15.60 35.49
C THR A 585 -10.85 14.25 36.15
N ASP A 586 -10.29 14.25 37.35
CA ASP A 586 -10.12 13.09 38.19
C ASP A 586 -10.68 13.41 39.59
N PRO A 587 -11.48 12.52 40.22
CA PRO A 587 -12.07 12.81 41.52
C PRO A 587 -11.06 13.10 42.64
N GLN A 588 -9.86 12.52 42.57
CA GLN A 588 -8.82 12.65 43.58
C GLN A 588 -7.84 13.79 43.26
N GLN A 589 -7.61 14.08 41.99
CA GLN A 589 -6.57 15.01 41.52
C GLN A 589 -7.14 16.32 40.97
N GLY A 590 -8.46 16.41 40.76
CA GLY A 590 -9.10 17.56 40.12
C GLY A 590 -8.83 17.58 38.62
N THR A 591 -8.56 18.75 38.03
CA THR A 591 -8.24 18.83 36.60
C THR A 591 -6.84 18.28 36.34
N LEU A 592 -6.74 17.30 35.44
CA LEU A 592 -5.45 16.73 35.05
C LEU A 592 -4.67 17.70 34.16
N PRO A 593 -3.34 17.78 34.30
CA PRO A 593 -2.50 18.61 33.44
C PRO A 593 -2.43 18.04 32.02
N ALA A 594 -2.08 18.86 31.03
CA ALA A 594 -1.91 18.41 29.65
C ALA A 594 -0.93 17.23 29.51
N SER A 595 0.11 17.16 30.36
CA SER A 595 1.07 16.06 30.43
C SER A 595 0.46 14.68 30.73
N ALA A 596 -0.77 14.65 31.26
CA ALA A 596 -1.54 13.43 31.52
C ALA A 596 -2.41 13.00 30.33
N LEU A 597 -2.45 13.79 29.26
CA LEU A 597 -3.29 13.57 28.09
C LEU A 597 -2.46 13.04 26.93
N ARG A 598 -3.06 12.14 26.17
CA ARG A 598 -2.54 11.60 24.93
C ARG A 598 -3.63 11.59 23.88
N TRP A 599 -3.30 12.06 22.69
CA TRP A 599 -4.19 12.09 21.54
C TRP A 599 -3.68 11.20 20.42
N ARG A 600 -4.59 10.49 19.75
CA ARG A 600 -4.32 9.79 18.49
C ARG A 600 -5.33 10.22 17.43
N LEU A 601 -4.83 10.46 16.22
CA LEU A 601 -5.64 10.56 15.01
C LEU A 601 -5.63 9.18 14.35
N LEU A 602 -6.79 8.54 14.33
CA LEU A 602 -7.02 7.25 13.70
C LEU A 602 -7.67 7.48 12.33
N GLN A 603 -7.10 6.87 11.30
CA GLN A 603 -7.68 6.86 9.96
C GLN A 603 -8.28 5.49 9.69
N HIS A 604 -9.59 5.46 9.51
CA HIS A 604 -10.33 4.26 9.14
C HIS A 604 -10.39 4.17 7.63
N HIS A 605 -9.59 3.27 7.06
CA HIS A 605 -9.65 2.95 5.64
C HIS A 605 -10.62 1.78 5.45
N CYS A 606 -11.67 2.03 4.67
CA CYS A 606 -12.78 1.12 4.55
C CYS A 606 -12.92 0.60 3.11
N TYR A 607 -13.25 -0.69 2.99
CA TYR A 607 -13.60 -1.29 1.70
C TYR A 607 -15.10 -1.16 1.42
N THR A 608 -15.90 -1.40 2.46
CA THR A 608 -17.30 -0.99 2.55
C THR A 608 -17.46 -0.09 3.75
N VAL A 609 -18.55 0.67 3.84
CA VAL A 609 -18.82 1.59 4.95
C VAL A 609 -18.73 0.96 6.35
N ASP A 610 -18.86 -0.38 6.45
CA ASP A 610 -18.86 -1.14 7.71
C ASP A 610 -17.64 -2.09 7.84
N SER A 611 -16.72 -2.09 6.88
CA SER A 611 -15.55 -2.97 6.87
C SER A 611 -14.29 -2.15 6.69
N CYS A 612 -13.66 -1.81 7.80
CA CYS A 612 -12.48 -0.95 7.85
C CYS A 612 -11.33 -1.60 8.60
N HIS A 613 -10.12 -1.18 8.26
CA HIS A 613 -8.96 -1.30 9.13
C HIS A 613 -8.48 0.11 9.51
N VAL A 614 -7.65 0.18 10.55
CA VAL A 614 -7.26 1.45 11.17
C VAL A 614 -5.76 1.67 11.03
N HIS A 615 -5.38 2.87 10.59
CA HIS A 615 -4.01 3.37 10.71
C HIS A 615 -3.95 4.42 11.80
N VAL A 616 -2.91 4.40 12.63
CA VAL A 616 -2.58 5.53 13.50
C VAL A 616 -1.85 6.57 12.64
N ALA A 617 -2.57 7.60 12.20
CA ALA A 617 -2.04 8.63 11.32
C ALA A 617 -1.04 9.54 12.06
N GLN A 618 -1.40 9.98 13.27
CA GLN A 618 -0.58 10.85 14.09
C GLN A 618 -0.90 10.67 15.58
N GLU A 619 0.08 10.94 16.43
CA GLU A 619 -0.05 10.91 17.88
C GLU A 619 0.53 12.19 18.51
N TRP A 620 -0.13 12.70 19.54
CA TRP A 620 0.36 13.84 20.34
C TRP A 620 0.32 13.49 21.82
N ASN A 621 1.48 13.58 22.47
CA ASN A 621 1.63 13.30 23.90
C ASN A 621 1.77 14.61 24.68
N GLY A 622 1.07 14.72 25.80
CA GLY A 622 1.25 15.81 26.74
C GLY A 622 0.61 17.15 26.35
N VAL A 623 -0.42 17.14 25.50
CA VAL A 623 -1.09 18.36 24.98
C VAL A 623 -2.59 18.34 25.27
N SER A 624 -3.18 19.51 25.57
CA SER A 624 -4.63 19.68 25.72
C SER A 624 -5.35 19.93 24.39
N GLY A 625 -4.61 20.10 23.30
CA GLY A 625 -5.16 20.32 21.97
C GLY A 625 -4.08 20.60 20.95
N ALA A 626 -4.38 20.37 19.68
CA ALA A 626 -3.52 20.70 18.56
C ALA A 626 -4.38 21.02 17.32
N THR A 627 -3.73 21.15 16.18
CA THR A 627 -4.39 21.33 14.88
C THR A 627 -3.67 20.48 13.85
N PHE A 628 -4.45 19.80 13.02
CA PHE A 628 -3.93 18.99 11.92
C PHE A 628 -4.69 19.27 10.63
N PRO A 629 -4.05 19.17 9.46
CA PRO A 629 -4.76 19.15 8.19
C PRO A 629 -5.40 17.77 7.99
N ALA A 630 -6.69 17.73 7.61
CA ALA A 630 -7.36 16.48 7.28
C ALA A 630 -6.61 15.77 6.14
N PRO A 631 -6.11 14.54 6.35
CA PRO A 631 -5.34 13.81 5.35
C PRO A 631 -6.19 13.46 4.12
N ASP A 632 -5.51 13.21 3.01
CA ASP A 632 -6.14 12.64 1.81
C ASP A 632 -6.25 11.13 1.96
N HIS A 633 -7.37 10.57 1.50
CA HIS A 633 -7.59 9.13 1.44
C HIS A 633 -8.74 8.83 0.48
N ASP A 634 -8.74 7.64 -0.11
CA ASP A 634 -9.84 7.16 -0.92
C ASP A 634 -11.11 6.95 -0.07
N TYR A 635 -12.28 7.11 -0.69
CA TYR A 635 -13.58 6.79 -0.11
C TYR A 635 -13.91 5.31 -0.38
N PRO A 636 -14.48 4.55 0.59
CA PRO A 636 -14.91 5.00 1.91
C PRO A 636 -13.77 5.08 2.94
N SER A 637 -13.76 6.17 3.71
CA SER A 637 -12.90 6.33 4.88
C SER A 637 -13.44 7.40 5.82
N TYR A 638 -12.98 7.41 7.07
CA TYR A 638 -13.30 8.48 8.03
C TYR A 638 -12.15 8.63 9.05
N LEU A 639 -12.20 9.70 9.82
CA LEU A 639 -11.21 9.97 10.88
C LEU A 639 -11.84 9.81 12.26
N GLU A 640 -11.03 9.42 13.23
CA GLU A 640 -11.42 9.39 14.63
C GLU A 640 -10.31 10.01 15.49
N LEU A 641 -10.69 10.95 16.37
CA LEU A 641 -9.81 11.49 17.39
C LEU A 641 -10.02 10.70 18.69
N GLU A 642 -8.99 10.05 19.18
CA GLU A 642 -8.97 9.37 20.47
C GLU A 642 -8.21 10.25 21.49
N LEU A 643 -8.85 10.57 22.61
CA LEU A 643 -8.24 11.22 23.78
C LEU A 643 -8.16 10.20 24.92
N THR A 644 -6.94 9.84 25.31
CA THR A 644 -6.65 9.09 26.52
C THR A 644 -6.17 10.02 27.62
N ALA A 645 -6.79 9.96 28.80
CA ALA A 645 -6.28 10.61 30.02
C ALA A 645 -5.76 9.54 30.98
N THR A 646 -4.58 9.78 31.57
CA THR A 646 -3.97 8.89 32.57
C THR A 646 -3.71 9.65 33.85
N ASP A 647 -4.25 9.18 34.96
CA ASP A 647 -4.06 9.82 36.26
C ASP A 647 -2.68 9.47 36.88
N ALA A 648 -2.30 10.13 37.98
CA ALA A 648 -1.05 9.84 38.68
C ALA A 648 -0.94 8.43 39.29
N GLY A 649 -2.06 7.72 39.45
CA GLY A 649 -2.13 6.33 39.88
C GLY A 649 -2.02 5.32 38.74
N GLY A 650 -1.94 5.79 37.49
CA GLY A 650 -1.81 4.97 36.28
C GLY A 650 -3.13 4.47 35.69
N LEU A 651 -4.30 4.88 36.22
CA LEU A 651 -5.57 4.54 35.57
C LEU A 651 -5.76 5.42 34.33
N SER A 652 -6.12 4.78 33.22
CA SER A 652 -6.36 5.45 31.94
C SER A 652 -7.77 5.22 31.44
N VAL A 653 -8.37 6.25 30.85
CA VAL A 653 -9.63 6.16 30.10
C VAL A 653 -9.46 6.85 28.77
N SER A 654 -10.02 6.25 27.71
CA SER A 654 -10.12 6.86 26.38
C SER A 654 -11.55 7.30 26.08
N THR A 655 -11.68 8.38 25.32
CA THR A 655 -12.93 8.76 24.65
C THR A 655 -12.62 9.14 23.20
N THR A 656 -13.58 8.96 22.29
CA THR A 656 -13.35 9.20 20.86
C THR A 656 -14.32 10.20 20.23
N ARG A 657 -13.91 10.76 19.10
CA ARG A 657 -14.72 11.65 18.26
C ARG A 657 -14.52 11.32 16.78
N ARG A 658 -15.54 10.75 16.16
CA ARG A 658 -15.60 10.52 14.71
C ARG A 658 -15.79 11.83 13.93
N LEU A 659 -15.06 11.98 12.83
CA LEU A 659 -15.14 13.04 11.84
C LEU A 659 -15.49 12.40 10.48
N ASN A 660 -16.59 12.81 9.86
CA ASN A 660 -17.03 12.23 8.58
C ASN A 660 -16.49 13.03 7.40
N PRO A 661 -16.15 12.38 6.27
CA PRO A 661 -15.79 13.13 5.07
C PRO A 661 -17.02 13.74 4.40
N ARG A 662 -16.85 14.94 3.84
CA ARG A 662 -17.72 15.47 2.78
C ARG A 662 -17.39 14.73 1.49
N THR A 663 -18.40 14.20 0.81
CA THR A 663 -18.21 13.44 -0.44
C THR A 663 -18.82 14.15 -1.64
N VAL A 664 -18.27 13.88 -2.83
CA VAL A 664 -18.75 14.38 -4.11
C VAL A 664 -18.75 13.27 -5.17
N GLU A 665 -19.67 13.35 -6.14
CA GLU A 665 -19.72 12.42 -7.28
C GLU A 665 -18.94 12.98 -8.48
N LEU A 666 -18.03 12.18 -9.04
CA LEU A 666 -17.32 12.47 -10.28
C LEU A 666 -17.79 11.51 -11.37
N THR A 667 -18.22 12.05 -12.51
CA THR A 667 -18.66 11.27 -13.68
C THR A 667 -17.61 11.29 -14.77
N PHE A 668 -17.32 10.13 -15.35
CA PHE A 668 -16.31 9.95 -16.39
C PHE A 668 -16.94 9.45 -17.69
N ALA A 669 -16.62 10.10 -18.80
CA ALA A 669 -17.19 9.81 -20.13
C ALA A 669 -16.10 9.86 -21.23
N THR A 670 -16.40 9.27 -22.39
CA THR A 670 -15.56 9.41 -23.59
C THR A 670 -16.37 9.83 -24.81
N GLY A 671 -15.69 10.51 -25.75
CA GLY A 671 -16.18 10.73 -27.11
C GLY A 671 -15.26 10.04 -28.12
N PRO A 672 -15.68 8.97 -28.81
CA PRO A 672 -16.99 8.30 -28.75
C PRO A 672 -17.21 7.55 -27.42
N PRO A 673 -18.47 7.25 -27.04
CA PRO A 673 -18.78 6.53 -25.81
C PRO A 673 -18.32 5.06 -25.86
N GLY A 674 -18.14 4.43 -24.69
CA GLY A 674 -17.79 3.01 -24.57
C GLY A 674 -16.29 2.72 -24.63
N LEU A 675 -15.44 3.75 -24.61
CA LEU A 675 -13.99 3.59 -24.45
C LEU A 675 -13.64 3.53 -22.95
N GLN A 676 -12.48 2.97 -22.66
CA GLN A 676 -11.99 2.76 -21.30
C GLN A 676 -11.23 3.99 -20.77
N LEU A 677 -11.39 4.26 -19.47
CA LEU A 677 -10.59 5.22 -18.72
C LEU A 677 -10.07 4.54 -17.46
N THR A 678 -8.88 4.94 -17.01
CA THR A 678 -8.38 4.60 -15.68
C THR A 678 -8.70 5.73 -14.73
N VAL A 679 -9.24 5.42 -13.56
CA VAL A 679 -9.42 6.35 -12.44
C VAL A 679 -8.87 5.69 -11.18
N GLY A 680 -7.89 6.31 -10.54
CA GLY A 680 -7.08 5.68 -9.50
C GLY A 680 -6.39 4.42 -10.03
N SER A 681 -6.56 3.30 -9.34
CA SER A 681 -6.01 1.99 -9.72
C SER A 681 -6.86 1.23 -10.75
N THR A 682 -8.08 1.68 -11.04
CA THR A 682 -9.09 0.85 -11.74
C THR A 682 -9.34 1.31 -13.17
N VAL A 683 -9.35 0.37 -14.11
CA VAL A 683 -9.75 0.59 -15.51
C VAL A 683 -11.24 0.26 -15.67
N ARG A 684 -12.04 1.20 -16.22
CA ARG A 684 -13.49 1.02 -16.40
C ARG A 684 -13.96 1.52 -17.78
N THR A 685 -14.97 0.85 -18.33
CA THR A 685 -15.66 1.29 -19.55
C THR A 685 -16.63 2.43 -19.24
N THR A 686 -16.58 3.50 -20.02
CA THR A 686 -17.44 4.68 -19.84
C THR A 686 -18.87 4.54 -20.42
N PRO A 687 -19.87 5.28 -19.89
CA PRO A 687 -19.76 6.22 -18.76
C PRO A 687 -19.85 5.51 -17.39
N PHE A 688 -19.22 6.09 -16.38
CA PHE A 688 -19.36 5.65 -14.99
C PHE A 688 -19.21 6.82 -14.00
N THR A 689 -19.67 6.61 -12.78
CA THR A 689 -19.55 7.56 -11.66
C THR A 689 -18.77 6.91 -10.51
N VAL A 690 -18.04 7.74 -9.77
CA VAL A 690 -17.35 7.38 -8.52
C VAL A 690 -17.68 8.41 -7.45
N THR A 691 -17.82 7.96 -6.21
CA THR A 691 -17.94 8.82 -5.03
C THR A 691 -16.56 8.97 -4.41
N VAL A 692 -16.14 10.19 -4.15
CA VAL A 692 -14.81 10.51 -3.59
C VAL A 692 -14.93 11.55 -2.48
N ILE A 693 -13.92 11.68 -1.63
CA ILE A 693 -13.87 12.75 -0.63
C ILE A 693 -13.63 14.08 -1.32
N GLN A 694 -14.35 15.13 -0.92
CA GLN A 694 -14.11 16.48 -1.41
C GLN A 694 -12.65 16.90 -1.15
N GLY A 695 -11.98 17.45 -2.16
CA GLY A 695 -10.57 17.82 -2.07
C GLY A 695 -9.57 16.68 -2.31
N SER A 696 -10.02 15.42 -2.41
CA SER A 696 -9.13 14.28 -2.68
C SER A 696 -8.46 14.35 -4.04
N ALA A 697 -7.23 13.84 -4.11
CA ALA A 697 -6.49 13.65 -5.33
C ALA A 697 -6.92 12.36 -6.04
N ASN A 698 -7.24 12.47 -7.33
CA ASN A 698 -7.69 11.32 -8.14
C ASN A 698 -6.91 11.28 -9.45
N THR A 699 -6.11 10.23 -9.67
CA THR A 699 -5.40 10.07 -10.96
C THR A 699 -6.40 9.66 -12.02
N VAL A 700 -6.36 10.32 -13.17
CA VAL A 700 -7.17 9.96 -14.33
C VAL A 700 -6.25 9.73 -15.52
N SER A 701 -6.48 8.64 -16.25
CA SER A 701 -5.71 8.32 -17.46
C SER A 701 -6.64 7.94 -18.59
N ALA A 702 -6.43 8.57 -19.74
CA ALA A 702 -7.04 8.15 -20.99
C ALA A 702 -6.24 6.98 -21.58
N VAL A 703 -6.75 5.75 -21.42
CA VAL A 703 -6.15 4.54 -22.00
C VAL A 703 -5.99 4.74 -23.51
N THR A 704 -4.77 4.70 -24.03
CA THR A 704 -4.52 5.00 -25.44
C THR A 704 -3.28 4.29 -25.98
N PRO A 705 -3.28 3.85 -27.25
CA PRO A 705 -4.41 3.82 -28.18
C PRO A 705 -5.44 2.73 -27.83
N GLN A 706 -6.70 2.94 -28.20
CA GLN A 706 -7.75 1.92 -28.01
C GLN A 706 -8.82 1.99 -29.10
N ALA A 707 -9.37 0.84 -29.49
CA ALA A 707 -10.45 0.73 -30.48
C ALA A 707 -10.21 1.49 -31.82
N GLY A 708 -8.95 1.72 -32.20
CA GLY A 708 -8.60 2.52 -33.39
C GLY A 708 -8.63 4.03 -33.19
N TYR A 709 -8.69 4.49 -31.94
CA TYR A 709 -8.62 5.88 -31.55
C TYR A 709 -7.37 6.18 -30.70
N GLY A 710 -6.84 7.38 -30.88
CA GLY A 710 -5.86 8.00 -30.00
C GLY A 710 -6.53 9.05 -29.13
N PHE A 711 -6.03 9.23 -27.90
CA PHE A 711 -6.45 10.32 -27.03
C PHE A 711 -6.15 11.66 -27.70
N ALA A 712 -7.08 12.62 -27.60
CA ALA A 712 -6.91 13.97 -28.11
C ALA A 712 -6.84 15.01 -26.99
N ALA A 713 -7.84 15.04 -26.11
CA ALA A 713 -7.91 16.01 -25.01
C ALA A 713 -8.94 15.60 -23.96
N TRP A 714 -8.76 16.06 -22.74
CA TRP A 714 -9.81 16.05 -21.72
C TRP A 714 -10.63 17.35 -21.73
N SER A 715 -11.87 17.27 -21.23
CA SER A 715 -12.76 18.44 -21.08
C SER A 715 -12.24 19.49 -20.10
N ASP A 716 -11.35 19.12 -19.19
CA ASP A 716 -10.67 20.03 -18.25
C ASP A 716 -9.33 20.58 -18.79
N GLY A 717 -8.93 20.17 -20.00
CA GLY A 717 -7.67 20.56 -20.61
C GLY A 717 -6.42 19.87 -20.04
N GLY A 718 -6.59 18.85 -19.18
CA GLY A 718 -5.49 18.06 -18.63
C GLY A 718 -4.75 17.22 -19.68
N ALA A 719 -3.54 16.77 -19.32
CA ALA A 719 -2.75 15.84 -20.12
C ALA A 719 -3.44 14.47 -20.24
N GLN A 720 -2.93 13.54 -21.06
CA GLN A 720 -3.52 12.19 -21.19
C GLN A 720 -3.72 11.52 -19.82
N THR A 721 -2.68 11.60 -19.00
CA THR A 721 -2.67 11.20 -17.60
C THR A 721 -2.32 12.40 -16.76
N HIS A 722 -3.16 12.70 -15.78
CA HIS A 722 -2.96 13.78 -14.83
C HIS A 722 -3.76 13.49 -13.56
N VAL A 723 -3.57 14.33 -12.55
CA VAL A 723 -4.32 14.22 -11.30
C VAL A 723 -5.31 15.37 -11.17
N ILE A 724 -6.55 15.04 -10.84
CA ILE A 724 -7.61 16.00 -10.56
C ILE A 724 -7.82 16.10 -9.06
N THR A 725 -8.20 17.28 -8.58
CA THR A 725 -8.67 17.48 -7.20
C THR A 725 -10.18 17.50 -7.19
N ALA A 726 -10.80 16.66 -6.37
CA ALA A 726 -12.26 16.54 -6.29
C ALA A 726 -12.90 17.89 -5.89
N PRO A 727 -13.75 18.49 -6.74
CA PRO A 727 -14.38 19.78 -6.46
C PRO A 727 -15.44 19.70 -5.36
N ALA A 728 -15.97 20.85 -4.95
CA ALA A 728 -17.03 20.94 -3.94
C ALA A 728 -18.43 20.53 -4.45
N ALA A 729 -18.62 20.45 -5.77
CA ALA A 729 -19.88 20.10 -6.41
C ALA A 729 -19.64 19.01 -7.46
N PRO A 730 -20.64 18.16 -7.78
CA PRO A 730 -20.49 17.10 -8.78
C PRO A 730 -19.95 17.62 -10.12
N ALA A 731 -19.05 16.86 -10.73
CA ALA A 731 -18.37 17.25 -11.96
C ALA A 731 -18.31 16.09 -12.97
N THR A 732 -18.19 16.42 -14.26
CA THR A 732 -18.02 15.44 -15.35
C THR A 732 -16.73 15.70 -16.11
N TYR A 733 -15.91 14.66 -16.26
CA TYR A 733 -14.68 14.66 -17.04
C TYR A 733 -14.86 13.80 -18.29
N THR A 734 -14.68 14.40 -19.47
CA THR A 734 -14.84 13.71 -20.75
C THR A 734 -13.51 13.65 -21.50
N ALA A 735 -13.03 12.44 -21.79
CA ALA A 735 -11.89 12.25 -22.68
C ALA A 735 -12.37 12.18 -24.14
N THR A 736 -11.86 13.09 -24.96
CA THR A 736 -12.09 13.10 -26.41
C THR A 736 -11.02 12.28 -27.09
N TYR A 737 -11.47 11.36 -27.94
CA TYR A 737 -10.65 10.48 -28.74
C TYR A 737 -10.87 10.78 -30.22
N VAL A 738 -9.78 10.80 -30.97
CA VAL A 738 -9.80 10.95 -32.42
C VAL A 738 -9.28 9.68 -33.06
N LYS A 739 -9.79 9.35 -34.25
CA LYS A 739 -9.31 8.18 -35.00
C LYS A 739 -7.80 8.25 -35.18
N GLN A 740 -7.11 7.20 -34.76
CA GLN A 740 -5.66 7.17 -34.70
C GLN A 740 -5.08 7.20 -36.11
N ARG A 741 -4.37 8.29 -36.44
CA ARG A 741 -3.56 8.35 -37.66
C ARG A 741 -2.40 7.38 -37.52
N LEU A 742 -2.20 6.56 -38.55
CA LEU A 742 -1.07 5.65 -38.62
C LEU A 742 0.24 6.42 -38.67
N PRO A 743 1.31 5.96 -37.99
CA PRO A 743 2.62 6.57 -38.07
C PRO A 743 3.15 6.61 -39.51
N ARG A 744 3.44 7.81 -40.03
CA ARG A 744 3.95 8.00 -41.39
C ARG A 744 5.40 7.56 -41.58
N THR A 745 6.12 7.25 -40.51
CA THR A 745 7.51 6.81 -40.55
C THR A 745 7.72 5.56 -41.39
N ASN A 746 6.69 4.70 -41.50
CA ASN A 746 6.72 3.49 -42.32
C ASN A 746 6.11 3.69 -43.72
N PHE A 747 5.53 4.86 -44.00
CA PHE A 747 4.83 5.11 -45.26
C PHE A 747 5.83 5.36 -46.39
N LYS A 748 5.54 4.78 -47.56
CA LYS A 748 6.33 5.00 -48.77
C LYS A 748 5.41 5.30 -49.93
N ILE A 749 5.82 6.24 -50.78
CA ILE A 749 5.13 6.45 -52.06
C ILE A 749 5.42 5.24 -52.94
N LYS A 750 4.38 4.45 -53.23
CA LYS A 750 4.45 3.29 -54.12
C LYS A 750 4.38 3.73 -55.58
N TYR A 751 3.50 4.67 -55.89
CA TYR A 751 3.23 5.13 -57.24
C TYR A 751 2.59 6.51 -57.24
N PHE A 752 2.82 7.27 -58.30
CA PHE A 752 2.13 8.52 -58.61
C PHE A 752 2.03 8.66 -60.13
N SER A 753 0.96 9.30 -60.63
CA SER A 753 0.74 9.42 -62.10
C SER A 753 1.77 10.31 -62.79
N SER A 754 2.10 11.45 -62.19
CA SER A 754 3.17 12.37 -62.63
C SER A 754 3.54 13.30 -61.47
N GLN A 755 4.64 14.03 -61.60
CA GLN A 755 4.99 15.10 -60.67
C GLN A 755 5.61 16.28 -61.43
N GLU A 756 5.41 17.48 -60.92
CA GLU A 756 6.00 18.71 -61.45
C GLU A 756 7.40 18.91 -60.85
N VAL A 757 8.41 19.07 -61.72
CA VAL A 757 9.82 19.30 -61.33
C VAL A 757 10.51 20.36 -62.19
N VAL A 758 9.82 20.93 -63.17
CA VAL A 758 10.39 21.85 -64.16
C VAL A 758 10.16 23.29 -63.74
N SER A 759 8.90 23.66 -63.49
CA SER A 759 8.48 25.01 -63.09
C SER A 759 8.47 25.20 -61.57
N GLU A 760 8.25 24.11 -60.82
CA GLU A 760 8.38 24.04 -59.36
C GLU A 760 8.79 22.63 -58.95
N VAL A 761 9.43 22.46 -57.78
CA VAL A 761 9.86 21.13 -57.30
C VAL A 761 8.75 20.50 -56.46
N ALA A 762 7.64 20.03 -57.05
CA ALA A 762 6.46 19.53 -56.33
C ALA A 762 6.39 17.99 -56.31
N LEU A 763 7.37 17.37 -55.63
CA LEU A 763 7.57 15.91 -55.57
C LEU A 763 6.43 15.17 -54.85
N ALA A 764 6.14 13.94 -55.30
CA ALA A 764 5.14 13.08 -54.66
C ALA A 764 5.46 12.74 -53.20
N THR A 765 6.75 12.70 -52.82
CA THR A 765 7.19 12.44 -51.44
C THR A 765 6.79 13.51 -50.45
N ARG A 766 6.43 14.72 -50.92
CA ARG A 766 6.02 15.84 -50.06
C ARG A 766 4.70 15.61 -49.35
N VAL A 767 3.84 14.72 -49.87
CA VAL A 767 2.57 14.40 -49.19
C VAL A 767 2.74 13.68 -47.85
N LEU A 768 3.98 13.27 -47.51
CA LEU A 768 4.32 12.56 -46.28
C LEU A 768 5.37 13.30 -45.44
N ASP A 769 5.78 14.51 -45.83
CA ASP A 769 6.90 15.22 -45.18
C ASP A 769 6.48 16.02 -43.93
N GLY A 770 5.18 16.17 -43.70
CA GLY A 770 4.62 16.88 -42.54
C GLY A 770 4.70 18.40 -42.62
N HIS A 771 5.05 18.96 -43.77
CA HIS A 771 5.08 20.39 -44.03
C HIS A 771 3.88 20.82 -44.86
N THR A 772 2.90 21.44 -44.22
CA THR A 772 1.64 21.87 -44.86
C THR A 772 1.81 22.83 -46.05
N HIS A 773 2.98 23.44 -46.23
CA HIS A 773 3.28 24.39 -47.31
C HIS A 773 4.05 23.76 -48.49
N THR A 774 4.52 22.51 -48.35
CA THR A 774 5.01 21.70 -49.47
C THR A 774 3.83 20.90 -50.03
N TYR A 775 3.95 20.42 -51.26
CA TYR A 775 2.90 19.63 -51.90
C TYR A 775 3.46 18.80 -53.05
N TRP A 776 2.78 17.69 -53.32
CA TRP A 776 2.80 17.05 -54.62
C TRP A 776 1.92 17.84 -55.59
N HIS A 777 2.39 18.03 -56.81
CA HIS A 777 1.59 18.54 -57.92
C HIS A 777 1.89 17.69 -59.14
N THR A 778 0.87 17.28 -59.90
CA THR A 778 1.07 16.61 -61.19
C THR A 778 1.76 17.55 -62.18
N ASN A 779 2.42 17.02 -63.22
CA ASN A 779 3.06 17.87 -64.22
C ASN A 779 2.07 18.88 -64.84
N TRP A 780 2.50 20.11 -65.13
CA TRP A 780 1.67 21.13 -65.78
C TRP A 780 1.20 20.74 -67.20
N PHE A 781 1.98 19.93 -67.92
CA PHE A 781 1.79 19.69 -69.35
C PHE A 781 1.44 18.23 -69.64
N ASN A 782 0.58 18.01 -70.65
CA ASN A 782 0.21 16.70 -71.18
C ASN A 782 -0.37 15.70 -70.16
N VAL A 783 -1.00 16.20 -69.10
CA VAL A 783 -1.74 15.41 -68.12
C VAL A 783 -3.25 15.62 -68.28
N VAL A 784 -4.03 14.57 -68.06
CA VAL A 784 -5.50 14.62 -67.97
C VAL A 784 -5.96 13.72 -66.82
N HIS A 785 -7.03 14.09 -66.15
CA HIS A 785 -7.63 13.25 -65.11
C HIS A 785 -8.05 11.88 -65.69
N PRO A 786 -8.01 10.80 -64.88
CA PRO A 786 -7.73 10.82 -63.44
C PRO A 786 -6.24 10.76 -63.08
N HIS A 787 -5.88 11.48 -62.02
CA HIS A 787 -4.55 11.41 -61.39
C HIS A 787 -4.61 10.53 -60.17
N GLU A 788 -3.50 9.89 -59.81
CA GLU A 788 -3.48 9.07 -58.60
C GLU A 788 -2.13 9.11 -57.91
N ILE A 789 -2.20 8.88 -56.61
CA ILE A 789 -1.06 8.63 -55.72
C ILE A 789 -1.38 7.43 -54.86
N GLN A 790 -0.40 6.54 -54.71
CA GLN A 790 -0.51 5.28 -53.99
C GLN A 790 0.55 5.24 -52.88
N ILE A 791 0.12 4.86 -51.69
CA ILE A 791 0.95 4.78 -50.49
C ILE A 791 1.04 3.31 -50.07
N ASP A 792 2.26 2.82 -49.85
CA ASP A 792 2.53 1.61 -49.06
C ASP A 792 2.60 2.03 -47.59
N LEU A 793 1.72 1.46 -46.75
CA LEU A 793 1.66 1.76 -45.33
C LEU A 793 2.80 1.10 -44.53
N GLY A 794 3.59 0.22 -45.16
CA GLY A 794 4.69 -0.51 -44.52
C GLY A 794 4.25 -1.76 -43.74
N GLY A 795 2.94 -1.97 -43.58
CA GLY A 795 2.32 -3.11 -42.90
C GLY A 795 0.86 -3.29 -43.35
N SER A 796 0.20 -4.35 -42.92
CA SER A 796 -1.24 -4.55 -43.17
C SER A 796 -2.05 -3.90 -42.06
N TYR A 797 -3.07 -3.14 -42.46
CA TYR A 797 -3.93 -2.41 -41.53
C TYR A 797 -5.40 -2.57 -41.91
N ARG A 798 -6.28 -2.49 -40.91
CA ARG A 798 -7.72 -2.31 -41.12
C ARG A 798 -7.99 -0.81 -41.21
N VAL A 799 -7.95 -0.30 -42.44
CA VAL A 799 -8.00 1.14 -42.76
C VAL A 799 -9.43 1.64 -42.72
N THR A 800 -9.64 2.82 -42.12
CA THR A 800 -10.97 3.40 -41.91
C THR A 800 -11.12 4.82 -42.46
N ASP A 801 -10.02 5.55 -42.64
CA ASP A 801 -10.08 6.97 -43.03
C ASP A 801 -8.91 7.35 -43.91
N LEU A 802 -9.15 8.32 -44.80
CA LEU A 802 -8.13 9.07 -45.51
C LEU A 802 -8.32 10.56 -45.22
N TYR A 803 -7.22 11.23 -44.88
CA TYR A 803 -7.15 12.67 -44.70
C TYR A 803 -6.40 13.27 -45.88
N TYR A 804 -7.01 14.24 -46.54
CA TYR A 804 -6.46 14.99 -47.66
C TYR A 804 -6.31 16.45 -47.27
N LEU A 805 -5.08 16.94 -47.17
CA LEU A 805 -4.82 18.37 -47.04
C LEU A 805 -4.62 18.97 -48.45
N PRO A 806 -5.49 19.92 -48.88
CA PRO A 806 -5.31 20.62 -50.15
C PRO A 806 -4.05 21.49 -50.16
N ARG A 807 -3.56 21.85 -51.35
CA ARG A 807 -2.50 22.86 -51.51
C ARG A 807 -2.90 24.19 -50.82
N GLN A 808 -2.02 24.73 -49.98
CA GLN A 808 -2.35 25.87 -49.12
C GLN A 808 -2.27 27.23 -49.82
N ASN A 809 -1.27 27.44 -50.68
CA ASN A 809 -1.00 28.76 -51.25
C ASN A 809 -1.93 29.17 -52.42
N LYS A 810 -2.48 28.22 -53.18
CA LYS A 810 -3.38 28.46 -54.32
C LYS A 810 -4.39 27.33 -54.50
N ALA A 811 -5.47 27.61 -55.25
CA ALA A 811 -6.48 26.60 -55.58
C ALA A 811 -6.05 25.61 -56.68
N ASP A 812 -5.01 25.95 -57.45
CA ASP A 812 -4.52 25.14 -58.56
C ASP A 812 -4.20 23.71 -58.11
N GLY A 813 -4.92 22.75 -58.71
CA GLY A 813 -4.74 21.32 -58.45
C GLY A 813 -5.55 20.77 -57.28
N ARG A 814 -6.28 21.59 -56.52
CA ARG A 814 -7.12 21.05 -55.44
C ARG A 814 -8.15 20.08 -56.02
N ILE A 815 -8.16 18.85 -55.50
CA ILE A 815 -9.03 17.79 -55.97
C ILE A 815 -10.48 18.12 -55.63
N LYS A 816 -11.39 17.97 -56.61
CA LYS A 816 -12.84 18.02 -56.43
C LYS A 816 -13.40 16.61 -56.28
N ASN A 817 -13.56 15.88 -57.38
CA ASN A 817 -14.11 14.53 -57.36
C ASN A 817 -12.99 13.50 -57.12
N TYR A 818 -13.23 12.50 -56.27
CA TYR A 818 -12.22 11.51 -55.90
C TYR A 818 -12.79 10.09 -55.79
N GLU A 819 -11.89 9.11 -55.87
CA GLU A 819 -12.09 7.72 -55.45
C GLU A 819 -10.95 7.31 -54.51
N ILE A 820 -11.26 6.53 -53.47
CA ILE A 820 -10.28 5.97 -52.54
C ILE A 820 -10.36 4.45 -52.61
N TYR A 821 -9.20 3.79 -52.64
CA TYR A 821 -9.10 2.34 -52.66
C TYR A 821 -8.13 1.86 -51.57
N VAL A 822 -8.40 0.68 -51.02
CA VAL A 822 -7.49 -0.05 -50.13
C VAL A 822 -7.26 -1.44 -50.72
N SER A 823 -6.00 -1.89 -50.75
CA SER A 823 -5.58 -3.16 -51.35
C SER A 823 -4.54 -3.87 -50.47
N ALA A 824 -4.58 -5.20 -50.45
CA ALA A 824 -3.60 -6.04 -49.76
C ALA A 824 -2.25 -6.14 -50.52
N ASP A 825 -2.29 -6.18 -51.85
CA ASP A 825 -1.11 -6.36 -52.73
C ASP A 825 -0.72 -5.09 -53.52
N GLY A 826 -1.62 -4.09 -53.54
CA GLY A 826 -1.46 -2.82 -54.24
C GLY A 826 -1.39 -2.96 -55.76
N THR A 827 -2.00 -4.02 -56.30
CA THR A 827 -2.22 -4.28 -57.73
C THR A 827 -3.70 -4.56 -57.98
N ASN A 828 -4.33 -5.38 -57.15
CA ASN A 828 -5.76 -5.69 -57.15
C ASN A 828 -6.49 -4.74 -56.20
N TRP A 829 -7.03 -3.66 -56.76
CA TRP A 829 -7.67 -2.60 -55.96
C TRP A 829 -9.16 -2.84 -55.66
N GLY A 830 -9.83 -3.69 -56.44
CA GLY A 830 -11.26 -3.93 -56.33
C GLY A 830 -12.08 -2.64 -56.54
N THR A 831 -13.22 -2.54 -55.89
CA THR A 831 -14.06 -1.33 -55.90
C THR A 831 -13.52 -0.25 -54.94
N PRO A 832 -13.80 1.05 -55.21
CA PRO A 832 -13.50 2.10 -54.28
C PRO A 832 -14.15 1.84 -52.91
N VAL A 833 -13.42 2.12 -51.83
CA VAL A 833 -14.00 2.15 -50.47
C VAL A 833 -14.77 3.44 -50.21
N ALA A 834 -14.46 4.50 -50.95
CA ALA A 834 -15.19 5.76 -50.93
C ALA A 834 -15.07 6.49 -52.27
N THR A 835 -16.11 7.23 -52.60
CA THR A 835 -16.13 8.19 -53.71
C THR A 835 -16.86 9.44 -53.25
N GLY A 836 -16.46 10.62 -53.72
CA GLY A 836 -17.13 11.85 -53.31
C GLY A 836 -16.57 13.09 -53.99
N ALA A 837 -16.99 14.25 -53.47
CA ALA A 837 -16.52 15.55 -53.91
C ALA A 837 -16.09 16.40 -52.70
N TRP A 838 -14.95 17.08 -52.80
CA TRP A 838 -14.47 18.03 -51.78
C TRP A 838 -14.79 19.49 -52.18
N PRO A 839 -15.05 20.37 -51.20
CA PRO A 839 -15.17 21.81 -51.43
C PRO A 839 -13.80 22.44 -51.75
N ASN A 840 -13.79 23.58 -52.45
CA ASN A 840 -12.57 24.35 -52.66
C ASN A 840 -12.20 25.14 -51.40
N THR A 841 -11.38 24.54 -50.54
CA THR A 841 -10.90 25.13 -49.29
C THR A 841 -9.44 24.76 -49.06
N THR A 842 -8.78 25.44 -48.11
CA THR A 842 -7.46 25.06 -47.57
C THR A 842 -7.56 24.09 -46.40
N ALA A 843 -8.74 23.94 -45.79
CA ALA A 843 -8.95 23.05 -44.66
C ALA A 843 -8.75 21.57 -45.06
N GLU A 844 -8.17 20.78 -44.15
CA GLU A 844 -8.04 19.33 -44.32
C GLU A 844 -9.43 18.68 -44.48
N GLN A 845 -9.51 17.71 -45.39
CA GLN A 845 -10.73 16.96 -45.67
C GLN A 845 -10.57 15.53 -45.18
N THR A 846 -11.53 15.04 -44.39
CA THR A 846 -11.56 13.66 -43.90
C THR A 846 -12.60 12.86 -44.66
N VAL A 847 -12.22 11.68 -45.15
CA VAL A 847 -13.15 10.71 -45.74
C VAL A 847 -13.15 9.46 -44.90
N THR A 848 -14.26 9.25 -44.19
CA THR A 848 -14.54 8.04 -43.40
C THR A 848 -15.23 7.00 -44.27
N PHE A 849 -14.79 5.74 -44.21
CA PHE A 849 -15.41 4.63 -44.91
C PHE A 849 -15.46 3.34 -44.07
N PRO A 850 -16.31 2.35 -44.41
CA PRO A 850 -16.30 1.05 -43.77
C PRO A 850 -14.90 0.44 -43.78
N ALA A 851 -14.49 -0.12 -42.64
CA ALA A 851 -13.13 -0.57 -42.45
C ALA A 851 -12.72 -1.64 -43.48
N LYS A 852 -11.60 -1.45 -44.18
CA LYS A 852 -11.08 -2.39 -45.17
C LYS A 852 -9.64 -2.77 -44.86
N THR A 853 -9.37 -4.07 -44.79
CA THR A 853 -8.01 -4.59 -44.58
C THR A 853 -7.17 -4.40 -45.84
N GLY A 854 -5.96 -3.85 -45.68
CA GLY A 854 -4.95 -3.77 -46.73
C GLY A 854 -3.67 -3.08 -46.29
N ARG A 855 -2.65 -3.18 -47.14
CA ARG A 855 -1.34 -2.55 -46.96
C ARG A 855 -1.15 -1.30 -47.80
N TYR A 856 -1.93 -1.17 -48.88
CA TYR A 856 -1.80 -0.09 -49.85
C TYR A 856 -3.06 0.74 -49.91
N VAL A 857 -2.91 2.07 -49.96
CA VAL A 857 -4.00 3.01 -50.15
C VAL A 857 -3.76 3.81 -51.42
N ARG A 858 -4.81 4.00 -52.22
CA ARG A 858 -4.78 4.80 -53.46
C ARG A 858 -5.83 5.90 -53.39
N LEU A 859 -5.39 7.14 -53.55
CA LEU A 859 -6.24 8.29 -53.82
C LEU A 859 -6.22 8.58 -55.32
N ARG A 860 -7.39 8.57 -55.96
CA ARG A 860 -7.56 8.85 -57.39
C ARG A 860 -8.41 10.12 -57.57
N ALA A 861 -7.78 11.19 -58.02
CA ALA A 861 -8.40 12.47 -58.34
C ALA A 861 -9.07 12.42 -59.72
N LEU A 862 -10.39 12.49 -59.76
CA LEU A 862 -11.19 12.46 -60.98
C LEU A 862 -11.38 13.84 -61.63
N SER A 863 -11.28 14.92 -60.86
CA SER A 863 -11.33 16.29 -61.38
C SER A 863 -10.74 17.31 -60.40
N GLU A 864 -10.34 18.48 -60.89
CA GLU A 864 -9.91 19.64 -60.10
C GLU A 864 -11.07 20.63 -59.83
N VAL A 865 -10.98 21.43 -58.75
CA VAL A 865 -12.06 22.33 -58.30
C VAL A 865 -12.49 23.41 -59.29
N ASN A 866 -11.59 23.87 -60.17
CA ASN A 866 -11.85 24.84 -61.24
C ASN A 866 -11.91 24.19 -62.64
N GLY A 867 -11.91 22.85 -62.73
CA GLY A 867 -11.96 22.12 -64.00
C GLY A 867 -10.62 22.08 -64.75
N ASN A 868 -9.51 22.43 -64.10
CA ASN A 868 -8.18 22.28 -64.67
C ASN A 868 -7.75 20.81 -64.77
N ARG A 869 -6.62 20.57 -65.43
CA ARG A 869 -6.18 19.21 -65.80
C ARG A 869 -5.26 18.54 -64.77
N TRP A 870 -4.86 19.25 -63.72
CA TRP A 870 -3.82 18.82 -62.76
C TRP A 870 -4.41 18.57 -61.37
N ALA A 871 -3.69 17.81 -60.55
CA ALA A 871 -4.02 17.55 -59.15
C ALA A 871 -2.83 17.91 -58.25
N ALA A 872 -3.13 18.30 -57.02
CA ALA A 872 -2.17 18.65 -56.00
C ALA A 872 -2.63 18.19 -54.62
N VAL A 873 -1.68 17.77 -53.79
CA VAL A 873 -1.92 17.31 -52.43
C VAL A 873 -0.79 17.85 -51.54
N ALA A 874 -1.14 18.57 -50.47
CA ALA A 874 -0.15 19.02 -49.50
C ALA A 874 0.26 17.87 -48.58
N GLU A 875 -0.72 17.20 -47.96
CA GLU A 875 -0.49 16.08 -47.04
C GLU A 875 -1.53 14.98 -47.22
N LEU A 876 -1.09 13.74 -47.02
CA LEU A 876 -1.97 12.57 -46.87
C LEU A 876 -1.70 11.91 -45.52
N ASN A 877 -2.79 11.64 -44.80
CA ASN A 877 -2.76 10.76 -43.63
C ASN A 877 -3.80 9.66 -43.77
N ILE A 878 -3.61 8.57 -43.05
CA ILE A 878 -4.50 7.41 -43.02
C ILE A 878 -4.75 7.03 -41.57
N SER A 879 -5.99 6.71 -41.21
CA SER A 879 -6.28 6.06 -39.93
C SER A 879 -6.63 4.60 -40.12
N GLY A 880 -6.23 3.78 -39.16
CA GLY A 880 -6.48 2.35 -39.14
C GLY A 880 -5.81 1.68 -37.95
N VAL A 881 -6.03 0.38 -37.80
CA VAL A 881 -5.36 -0.44 -36.77
C VAL A 881 -4.51 -1.52 -37.42
N PRO A 882 -3.33 -1.87 -36.86
CA PRO A 882 -2.56 -3.03 -37.31
C PRO A 882 -3.42 -4.30 -37.32
N VAL A 883 -3.15 -5.20 -38.27
CA VAL A 883 -3.84 -6.51 -38.41
C VAL A 883 -2.85 -7.64 -38.23
#